data_AF-A0A2P6TKV1-F1
#
_entry.id   AF-A0A2P6TKV1-F1
#
_cell.length_a   1.000
_cell.length_b   1.000
_cell.length_c   1.000
_cell.angle_alpha   90.00
_cell.angle_beta   90.00
_cell.angle_gamma   90.00
#
_symmetry.space_group_name_H-M   'P 1'
#
loop_
_entity.id
_entity.type
_entity.pdbx_description
1 polymer ?
#
loop_
_entity_poly.entity_id
_entity_poly.type
_entity_poly.pdbx_seq_one_letter_code
_entity_poly.pdbx_strand_id
1 'polypeptide(L)'
;MRRRWCCGASGAFAKTPAAAEDGSLSCPADDVAPRRTGTTLTATAHIITAVIGAGVLALPHAVAMLGWIAGPVCIFLFGALTQVCSVLLADCYIIDDKINNTYSEVVAACYGRWAVIGIGVVQHVNLVLVTLAYAITAPQSLQTIANSVCQQKGSSSCFNNYNIWAIIFGASQLIMSQLPTVDSLWLASFIGAAMSFGYSGIAIGMSAAEIDGNPQGTLGGASFDSPAKKAFQALNALGAILFAYNFSIQLVEIQATIKTERPPGPVASMRRAITVSVLVMTSIYLAVACTGYAAFGNAVPGSIMTAFTSPAWLVDLANAMVVAHLGPAYQICIQPTFQFLEAKMEASPRNPHWNRGLMLRLWFRSLFVVFLTFLAILMPFFGSIIGLSGALSFWPVTVAAPIACFIKVHQPPGRTRVWLQTLNFATLVVTLAACVGAVYDGNLGFLPKKRCRRGKGKCKSFPKDDAAKPPHLTAFMGYKAGMTHIVRDVEKPGSKLHKKETAEAVTIIETPPMVVVGIVGYVQTARGLRSLNTVWAEHLSEEVKRRFYKNWYKAKKKAFTKYVKKYADGKKEIEAEVAELKKHCCVIRVLAHTQVRKVPIAQKKAHLMEIQKAHLMEIQVNGGTAAQKVDFAYDLLEKAVPVSSVFTQNEMIDAIAITKGHGTEGVVTRWGVSRLPRKTHRGLRKVACIGAWHPARVGWTVARSGAMGFNHRTEMNKKVYRIGVKGEASHSATTEHDVTVKDITPMGGFPHYGVVKEDYVMIKGACPGVKRRVITLRKSIFPQTSRKALEDVRLKFIDTSSKFGNGRFQTSEEKAKVLGRIKA
;
A
#
# COMPACT_ATOMS: atom_id res chain seq x y z
N MET A 1 10.97 -41.28 31.88
CA MET A 1 12.18 -41.38 32.73
C MET A 1 13.02 -40.12 32.57
N ARG A 2 13.52 -39.59 33.69
CA ARG A 2 14.12 -38.24 33.87
C ARG A 2 15.50 -38.07 33.20
N ARG A 3 15.80 -36.86 32.71
CA ARG A 3 17.09 -36.10 32.83
C ARG A 3 16.92 -34.74 32.11
N ARG A 4 16.66 -33.65 32.84
CA ARG A 4 17.57 -32.66 33.49
C ARG A 4 18.09 -31.57 32.54
N TRP A 5 17.65 -30.36 32.83
CA TRP A 5 18.24 -29.07 32.46
C TRP A 5 19.64 -28.92 33.06
N CYS A 6 20.56 -28.27 32.34
CA CYS A 6 21.69 -27.54 32.93
C CYS A 6 22.02 -26.29 32.08
N CYS A 7 21.81 -25.12 32.68
CA CYS A 7 22.59 -23.91 32.43
C CYS A 7 23.78 -23.91 33.41
N GLY A 8 24.93 -23.34 33.02
CA GLY A 8 26.01 -23.03 33.95
C GLY A 8 27.26 -22.53 33.24
N ALA A 9 27.61 -21.27 33.50
CA ALA A 9 28.79 -20.56 33.02
C ALA A 9 30.01 -20.76 33.94
N SER A 10 31.17 -20.24 33.48
CA SER A 10 32.37 -19.76 34.19
C SER A 10 33.64 -20.58 33.96
N GLY A 11 34.69 -19.89 33.48
CA GLY A 11 36.06 -20.38 33.42
C GLY A 11 36.90 -19.96 34.62
N ALA A 12 38.05 -20.64 34.80
CA ALA A 12 39.29 -20.16 35.42
C ALA A 12 40.29 -21.31 35.66
N PHE A 13 41.55 -21.08 35.25
CA PHE A 13 42.83 -21.60 35.79
C PHE A 13 43.30 -23.07 35.60
N ALA A 14 44.26 -23.20 34.67
CA ALA A 14 45.67 -23.65 34.80
C ALA A 14 46.09 -25.10 35.21
N LYS A 15 47.12 -25.55 34.45
CA LYS A 15 48.19 -26.59 34.66
C LYS A 15 48.03 -27.96 33.98
N THR A 16 48.97 -28.23 33.06
CA THR A 16 49.47 -29.52 32.52
C THR A 16 50.39 -30.25 33.53
N PRO A 17 50.93 -31.47 33.26
CA PRO A 17 50.52 -32.57 32.36
C PRO A 17 50.52 -33.96 33.05
N ALA A 18 49.88 -34.98 32.46
CA ALA A 18 50.26 -36.39 32.66
C ALA A 18 49.76 -37.27 31.51
N ALA A 19 50.66 -38.08 30.96
CA ALA A 19 50.39 -39.07 29.94
C ALA A 19 49.78 -40.34 30.55
N ALA A 20 48.80 -40.91 29.87
CA ALA A 20 48.47 -42.34 29.94
C ALA A 20 47.79 -42.72 28.62
N GLU A 21 48.46 -43.57 27.84
CA GLU A 21 47.85 -44.33 26.77
C GLU A 21 46.86 -45.34 27.40
N ASP A 22 45.66 -45.44 26.84
CA ASP A 22 45.00 -46.73 26.69
C ASP A 22 43.83 -46.65 25.69
N GLY A 23 43.74 -47.69 24.87
CA GLY A 23 42.96 -47.70 23.64
C GLY A 23 41.47 -48.02 23.77
N SER A 24 40.81 -47.83 22.62
CA SER A 24 39.52 -48.40 22.18
C SER A 24 38.21 -47.75 22.68
N LEU A 25 37.69 -46.81 21.89
CA LEU A 25 36.56 -47.04 20.98
C LEU A 25 36.34 -45.74 20.20
N SER A 26 36.85 -45.67 18.97
CA SER A 26 36.52 -44.60 18.05
C SER A 26 35.03 -44.69 17.70
N CYS A 27 34.25 -43.71 18.15
CA CYS A 27 32.93 -43.45 17.57
C CYS A 27 33.11 -43.18 16.07
N PRO A 28 32.21 -43.67 15.18
CA PRO A 28 32.30 -43.36 13.77
C PRO A 28 32.24 -41.85 13.60
N ALA A 29 33.29 -41.28 13.00
CA ALA A 29 33.30 -39.89 12.58
C ALA A 29 32.34 -39.72 11.40
N ASP A 30 31.05 -39.61 11.67
CA ASP A 30 30.04 -39.15 10.72
C ASP A 30 29.64 -37.71 11.02
N ASP A 31 30.63 -36.82 11.00
CA ASP A 31 30.45 -35.41 10.64
C ASP A 31 31.42 -35.13 9.49
N VAL A 32 31.15 -35.73 8.32
CA VAL A 32 31.83 -35.32 7.08
C VAL A 32 31.38 -33.90 6.78
N ALA A 33 32.12 -32.92 7.32
CA ALA A 33 31.98 -31.53 6.93
C ALA A 33 32.05 -31.46 5.40
N PRO A 34 31.11 -30.76 4.73
CA PRO A 34 31.10 -30.68 3.27
C PRO A 34 32.47 -30.23 2.75
N ARG A 35 32.99 -30.96 1.76
CA ARG A 35 34.35 -30.79 1.25
C ARG A 35 34.49 -29.42 0.59
N ARG A 36 35.16 -28.48 1.25
CA ARG A 36 35.43 -27.12 0.74
C ARG A 36 36.37 -27.17 -0.46
N THR A 37 35.86 -26.92 -1.66
CA THR A 37 36.66 -26.99 -2.91
C THR A 37 36.87 -25.63 -3.60
N GLY A 38 36.25 -24.56 -3.08
CA GLY A 38 36.25 -23.24 -3.67
C GLY A 38 37.62 -22.54 -3.68
N THR A 39 37.77 -21.63 -4.65
CA THR A 39 38.95 -20.78 -4.87
C THR A 39 38.51 -19.33 -5.04
N THR A 40 39.45 -18.38 -5.09
CA THR A 40 39.15 -16.97 -5.40
C THR A 40 38.37 -16.84 -6.73
N LEU A 41 38.69 -17.66 -7.73
CA LEU A 41 38.03 -17.62 -9.03
C LEU A 41 36.58 -18.10 -8.97
N THR A 42 36.31 -19.23 -8.30
CA THR A 42 34.94 -19.74 -8.14
C THR A 42 34.10 -18.77 -7.31
N ALA A 43 34.66 -18.19 -6.24
CA ALA A 43 33.99 -17.18 -5.43
C ALA A 43 33.65 -15.93 -6.25
N THR A 44 34.57 -15.47 -7.11
CA THR A 44 34.34 -14.36 -8.05
C THR A 44 33.19 -14.68 -9.01
N ALA A 45 33.17 -15.89 -9.59
CA ALA A 45 32.09 -16.32 -10.49
C ALA A 45 30.72 -16.39 -9.77
N HIS A 46 30.68 -16.87 -8.53
CA HIS A 46 29.45 -16.88 -7.71
C HIS A 46 28.95 -15.45 -7.43
N ILE A 47 29.83 -14.54 -7.00
CA ILE A 47 29.47 -13.13 -6.75
C ILE A 47 28.94 -12.49 -8.03
N ILE A 48 29.64 -12.63 -9.16
CA ILE A 48 29.21 -12.05 -10.44
C ILE A 48 27.85 -12.60 -10.87
N THR A 49 27.63 -13.90 -10.73
CA THR A 49 26.36 -14.55 -11.10
C THR A 49 25.20 -14.08 -10.24
N ALA A 50 25.41 -13.89 -8.93
CA ALA A 50 24.35 -13.42 -8.04
C ALA A 50 23.94 -11.96 -8.30
N VAL A 51 24.80 -11.16 -8.95
CA VAL A 51 24.72 -9.69 -8.86
C VAL A 51 24.44 -9.02 -10.19
N ILE A 52 25.15 -9.38 -11.27
CA ILE A 52 25.00 -8.67 -12.54
C ILE A 52 23.57 -8.79 -13.09
N GLY A 53 22.91 -9.94 -12.90
CA GLY A 53 21.60 -10.34 -13.40
C GLY A 53 20.55 -9.26 -13.65
N ALA A 54 19.49 -9.26 -12.83
CA ALA A 54 18.40 -8.30 -13.00
C ALA A 54 18.82 -6.85 -12.71
N GLY A 55 19.85 -6.64 -11.87
CA GLY A 55 20.30 -5.31 -11.45
C GLY A 55 20.77 -4.46 -12.64
N VAL A 56 21.66 -4.99 -13.48
CA VAL A 56 22.26 -4.23 -14.58
C VAL A 56 21.23 -3.75 -15.60
N LEU A 57 20.16 -4.52 -15.79
CA LEU A 57 19.13 -4.23 -16.79
C LEU A 57 18.33 -2.97 -16.45
N ALA A 58 18.21 -2.63 -15.17
CA ALA A 58 17.46 -1.46 -14.68
C ALA A 58 18.33 -0.19 -14.52
N LEU A 59 19.66 -0.31 -14.52
CA LEU A 59 20.56 0.81 -14.26
C LEU A 59 20.47 1.95 -15.30
N PRO A 60 20.34 1.68 -16.61
CA PRO A 60 20.09 2.73 -17.60
C PRO A 60 18.87 3.59 -17.25
N HIS A 61 17.78 2.96 -16.77
CA HIS A 61 16.58 3.67 -16.34
C HIS A 61 16.82 4.48 -15.06
N ALA A 62 17.59 3.94 -14.11
CA ALA A 62 17.95 4.66 -12.89
C ALA A 62 18.78 5.93 -13.20
N VAL A 63 19.74 5.83 -14.12
CA VAL A 63 20.48 7.00 -14.64
C VAL A 63 19.55 7.94 -15.38
N ALA A 64 18.58 7.45 -16.15
CA ALA A 64 17.57 8.32 -16.77
C ALA A 64 16.76 9.12 -15.76
N MET A 65 16.47 8.57 -14.57
CA MET A 65 15.78 9.29 -13.50
C MET A 65 16.68 10.28 -12.74
N LEU A 66 17.99 10.01 -12.63
CA LEU A 66 18.94 10.82 -11.84
C LEU A 66 19.74 11.84 -12.67
N GLY A 67 20.00 11.55 -13.94
CA GLY A 67 20.80 12.35 -14.86
C GLY A 67 22.27 11.96 -14.93
N TRP A 68 22.99 12.63 -15.83
CA TRP A 68 24.40 12.36 -16.16
C TRP A 68 25.38 12.56 -15.00
N ILE A 69 25.04 13.37 -14.01
CA ILE A 69 25.89 13.55 -12.82
C ILE A 69 25.47 12.57 -11.73
N ALA A 70 24.26 12.73 -11.20
CA ALA A 70 23.84 12.02 -10.00
C ALA A 70 23.76 10.50 -10.22
N GLY A 71 23.37 10.03 -11.41
CA GLY A 71 23.27 8.61 -11.73
C GLY A 71 24.61 7.88 -11.62
N PRO A 72 25.61 8.21 -12.49
CA PRO A 72 26.93 7.57 -12.45
C PRO A 72 27.66 7.75 -11.11
N VAL A 73 27.56 8.93 -10.48
CA VAL A 73 28.14 9.16 -9.15
C VAL A 73 27.50 8.23 -8.11
N CYS A 74 26.18 8.05 -8.10
CA CYS A 74 25.53 7.10 -7.20
C CYS A 74 26.00 5.65 -7.46
N ILE A 75 26.09 5.23 -8.73
CA ILE A 75 26.58 3.88 -9.08
C ILE A 75 27.99 3.66 -8.53
N PHE A 76 28.90 4.62 -8.67
CA PHE A 76 30.26 4.52 -8.15
C PHE A 76 30.29 4.53 -6.61
N LEU A 77 29.57 5.46 -5.97
CA LEU A 77 29.55 5.59 -4.51
C LEU A 77 28.96 4.35 -3.84
N PHE A 78 27.86 3.79 -4.36
CA PHE A 78 27.28 2.55 -3.81
C PHE A 78 28.16 1.33 -4.08
N GLY A 79 28.90 1.30 -5.19
CA GLY A 79 29.94 0.29 -5.43
C GLY A 79 31.07 0.36 -4.41
N ALA A 80 31.61 1.55 -4.15
CA ALA A 80 32.65 1.78 -3.14
C ALA A 80 32.17 1.46 -1.71
N LEU A 81 30.94 1.86 -1.36
CA LEU A 81 30.31 1.52 -0.09
C LEU A 81 30.20 -0.01 0.07
N THR A 82 29.73 -0.69 -0.97
CA THR A 82 29.58 -2.15 -0.95
C THR A 82 30.92 -2.86 -0.88
N GLN A 83 31.95 -2.36 -1.57
CA GLN A 83 33.33 -2.84 -1.44
C GLN A 83 33.80 -2.80 0.01
N VAL A 84 33.63 -1.66 0.69
CA VAL A 84 34.01 -1.49 2.10
C VAL A 84 33.23 -2.48 2.96
N CYS A 85 31.91 -2.44 2.94
CA CYS A 85 31.09 -3.26 3.83
C CYS A 85 31.28 -4.77 3.61
N SER A 86 31.44 -5.22 2.36
CA SER A 86 31.69 -6.64 2.07
C SER A 86 33.07 -7.08 2.56
N VAL A 87 34.11 -6.25 2.46
CA VAL A 87 35.42 -6.59 3.06
C VAL A 87 35.32 -6.67 4.58
N LEU A 88 34.63 -5.73 5.23
CA LEU A 88 34.42 -5.76 6.69
C LEU A 88 33.67 -7.02 7.12
N LEU A 89 32.67 -7.46 6.34
CA LEU A 89 31.93 -8.69 6.60
C LEU A 89 32.80 -9.92 6.43
N ALA A 90 33.64 -9.98 5.38
CA ALA A 90 34.55 -11.09 5.15
C ALA A 90 35.59 -11.25 6.28
N ASP A 91 35.95 -10.14 6.93
CA ASP A 91 36.84 -10.12 8.09
C ASP A 91 36.19 -10.60 9.39
N CYS A 92 34.86 -10.65 9.42
CA CYS A 92 34.08 -11.19 10.54
C CYS A 92 33.75 -12.68 10.36
N TYR A 93 34.34 -13.34 9.35
CA TYR A 93 34.11 -14.75 9.07
C TYR A 93 34.62 -15.69 10.19
N ILE A 94 35.73 -15.30 10.82
CA ILE A 94 36.34 -16.01 11.95
C ILE A 94 36.21 -15.11 13.18
N ILE A 95 35.50 -15.58 14.20
CA ILE A 95 35.29 -14.87 15.47
C ILE A 95 35.63 -15.86 16.59
N ASP A 96 36.50 -15.45 17.52
CA ASP A 96 36.97 -16.28 18.64
C ASP A 96 37.45 -17.68 18.18
N ASP A 97 38.29 -17.72 17.14
CA ASP A 97 38.81 -18.93 16.47
C ASP A 97 37.74 -19.90 15.89
N LYS A 98 36.47 -19.50 15.92
CA LYS A 98 35.36 -20.25 15.32
C LYS A 98 35.03 -19.74 13.92
N ILE A 99 34.96 -20.66 12.96
CA ILE A 99 34.48 -20.38 11.60
C ILE A 99 32.96 -20.31 11.59
N ASN A 100 32.41 -19.20 11.10
CA ASN A 100 30.97 -19.00 10.94
C ASN A 100 30.61 -19.14 9.45
N ASN A 101 29.80 -20.14 9.11
CA ASN A 101 29.54 -20.54 7.71
C ASN A 101 28.37 -19.79 7.07
N THR A 102 27.56 -19.10 7.87
CA THR A 102 26.40 -18.35 7.38
C THR A 102 26.42 -16.92 7.88
N TYR A 103 25.81 -16.02 7.11
CA TYR A 103 25.64 -14.63 7.51
C TYR A 103 24.96 -14.51 8.88
N SER A 104 23.94 -15.34 9.10
CA SER A 104 23.20 -15.38 10.36
C SER A 104 24.06 -15.86 11.54
N GLU A 105 25.02 -16.77 11.33
CA GLU A 105 25.98 -17.18 12.36
C GLU A 105 26.94 -16.06 12.75
N VAL A 106 27.47 -15.29 11.77
CA VAL A 106 28.32 -14.13 12.05
C VAL A 106 27.58 -13.09 12.92
N VAL A 107 26.32 -12.80 12.58
CA VAL A 107 25.48 -11.89 13.38
C VAL A 107 25.18 -12.49 14.76
N ALA A 108 24.93 -13.80 14.84
CA ALA A 108 24.68 -14.50 16.10
C ALA A 108 25.87 -14.40 17.05
N ALA A 109 27.09 -14.59 16.54
CA ALA A 109 28.33 -14.51 17.30
C ALA A 109 28.54 -13.11 17.89
N CYS A 110 28.15 -12.05 17.16
CA CYS A 110 28.35 -10.67 17.62
C CYS A 110 27.27 -10.16 18.60
N TYR A 111 25.99 -10.47 18.35
CA TYR A 111 24.84 -9.81 19.00
C TYR A 111 23.76 -10.78 19.54
N GLY A 112 23.95 -12.09 19.41
CA GLY A 112 23.05 -13.10 19.95
C GLY A 112 21.72 -13.26 19.19
N ARG A 113 20.83 -14.06 19.78
CA ARG A 113 19.63 -14.62 19.10
C ARG A 113 18.64 -13.58 18.57
N TRP A 114 18.43 -12.46 19.27
CA TRP A 114 17.43 -11.47 18.87
C TRP A 114 17.85 -10.67 17.63
N ALA A 115 19.15 -10.38 17.49
CA ALA A 115 19.68 -9.74 16.30
C ALA A 115 19.54 -10.64 15.06
N VAL A 116 19.74 -11.95 15.22
CA VAL A 116 19.55 -12.96 14.16
C VAL A 116 18.10 -13.03 13.73
N ILE A 117 17.12 -12.92 14.64
CA ILE A 117 15.71 -12.92 14.25
C ILE A 117 15.39 -11.68 13.40
N GLY A 118 15.83 -10.49 13.82
CA GLY A 118 15.59 -9.25 13.08
C GLY A 118 16.28 -9.23 11.72
N ILE A 119 17.61 -9.37 11.70
CA ILE A 119 18.42 -9.30 10.48
C ILE A 119 18.17 -10.51 9.58
N GLY A 120 18.02 -11.70 10.15
CA GLY A 120 17.74 -12.92 9.40
C GLY A 120 16.39 -12.86 8.67
N VAL A 121 15.34 -12.31 9.28
CA VAL A 121 14.06 -12.09 8.56
C VAL A 121 14.27 -11.16 7.37
N VAL A 122 15.00 -10.06 7.53
CA VAL A 122 15.25 -9.12 6.42
C VAL A 122 16.10 -9.77 5.32
N GLN A 123 17.15 -10.51 5.67
CA GLN A 123 18.00 -11.26 4.74
C GLN A 123 17.16 -12.22 3.89
N HIS A 124 16.37 -13.09 4.53
CA HIS A 124 15.61 -14.13 3.83
C HIS A 124 14.46 -13.55 3.01
N VAL A 125 13.72 -12.56 3.54
CA VAL A 125 12.69 -11.86 2.75
C VAL A 125 13.30 -11.25 1.50
N ASN A 126 14.49 -10.69 1.60
CA ASN A 126 15.17 -10.11 0.44
C ASN A 126 15.65 -11.16 -0.57
N LEU A 127 16.20 -12.30 -0.13
CA LEU A 127 16.53 -13.42 -1.04
C LEU A 127 15.30 -13.90 -1.83
N VAL A 128 14.13 -13.90 -1.18
CA VAL A 128 12.84 -14.21 -1.82
C VAL A 128 12.41 -13.13 -2.81
N LEU A 129 12.63 -11.84 -2.50
CA LEU A 129 12.33 -10.75 -3.43
C LEU A 129 13.26 -10.75 -4.66
N VAL A 130 14.54 -11.07 -4.49
CA VAL A 130 15.52 -11.22 -5.59
C VAL A 130 15.11 -12.37 -6.51
N THR A 131 14.77 -13.52 -5.94
CA THR A 131 14.34 -14.70 -6.72
C THR A 131 12.98 -14.47 -7.41
N LEU A 132 12.07 -13.72 -6.78
CA LEU A 132 10.84 -13.24 -7.42
C LEU A 132 11.15 -12.32 -8.60
N ALA A 133 12.14 -11.41 -8.49
CA ALA A 133 12.55 -10.57 -9.61
C ALA A 133 13.05 -11.42 -10.79
N TYR A 134 13.87 -12.45 -10.54
CA TYR A 134 14.32 -13.37 -11.59
C TYR A 134 13.17 -14.19 -12.19
N ALA A 135 12.22 -14.64 -11.37
CA ALA A 135 11.00 -15.32 -11.81
C ALA A 135 10.07 -14.41 -12.64
N ILE A 136 10.26 -13.09 -12.60
CA ILE A 136 9.57 -12.13 -13.46
C ILE A 136 10.36 -11.87 -14.75
N THR A 137 11.66 -11.66 -14.64
CA THR A 137 12.52 -11.28 -15.77
C THR A 137 12.75 -12.41 -16.76
N ALA A 138 12.98 -13.64 -16.31
CA ALA A 138 13.23 -14.74 -17.24
C ALA A 138 12.02 -15.01 -18.17
N PRO A 139 10.78 -15.05 -17.67
CA PRO A 139 9.61 -15.15 -18.55
C PRO A 139 9.40 -13.94 -19.47
N GLN A 140 9.78 -12.72 -19.06
CA GLN A 140 9.75 -11.54 -19.93
C GLN A 140 10.74 -11.71 -21.09
N SER A 141 11.96 -12.18 -20.82
CA SER A 141 12.95 -12.47 -21.86
C SER A 141 12.51 -13.59 -22.81
N LEU A 142 11.94 -14.68 -22.28
CA LEU A 142 11.37 -15.76 -23.10
C LEU A 142 10.21 -15.27 -23.98
N GLN A 143 9.35 -14.41 -23.43
CA GLN A 143 8.27 -13.77 -24.18
C GLN A 143 8.82 -12.88 -25.31
N THR A 144 9.90 -12.13 -25.07
CA THR A 144 10.55 -11.31 -26.11
C THR A 144 11.07 -12.17 -27.26
N ILE A 145 11.75 -13.28 -26.95
CA ILE A 145 12.22 -14.24 -27.98
C ILE A 145 11.04 -14.81 -28.76
N ALA A 146 9.99 -15.25 -28.07
CA ALA A 146 8.80 -15.80 -28.70
C ALA A 146 8.12 -14.79 -29.65
N ASN A 147 8.08 -13.51 -29.26
CA ASN A 147 7.56 -12.44 -30.10
C ASN A 147 8.42 -12.23 -31.35
N SER A 148 9.73 -12.14 -31.19
CA SER A 148 10.68 -11.96 -32.30
C SER A 148 10.59 -13.10 -33.32
N VAL A 149 10.66 -14.36 -32.87
CA VAL A 149 10.55 -15.55 -33.73
C VAL A 149 9.19 -15.59 -34.45
N CYS A 150 8.11 -15.21 -33.76
CA CYS A 150 6.79 -15.19 -34.38
C CYS A 150 6.67 -14.11 -35.47
N GLN A 151 7.22 -12.92 -35.22
CA GLN A 151 7.27 -11.83 -36.20
C GLN A 151 8.08 -12.22 -37.44
N GLN A 152 9.25 -12.85 -37.25
CA GLN A 152 10.08 -13.34 -38.36
C GLN A 152 9.36 -14.41 -39.20
N LYS A 153 8.50 -15.23 -38.60
CA LYS A 153 7.73 -16.28 -39.29
C LYS A 153 6.39 -15.83 -39.87
N GLY A 154 5.98 -14.57 -39.66
CA GLY A 154 4.70 -14.05 -40.15
C GLY A 154 3.46 -14.78 -39.61
N SER A 155 3.57 -15.49 -38.48
CA SER A 155 2.48 -16.32 -37.95
C SER A 155 1.48 -15.51 -37.13
N SER A 156 0.19 -15.81 -37.29
CA SER A 156 -0.91 -15.18 -36.52
C SER A 156 -1.14 -15.83 -35.15
N SER A 157 -0.56 -17.01 -34.87
CA SER A 157 -0.73 -17.77 -33.62
C SER A 157 0.60 -17.88 -32.86
N CYS A 158 0.96 -16.83 -32.13
CA CYS A 158 2.21 -16.77 -31.36
C CYS A 158 2.09 -17.36 -29.95
N PHE A 159 3.04 -18.18 -29.53
CA PHE A 159 3.17 -18.66 -28.15
C PHE A 159 3.84 -17.59 -27.26
N ASN A 160 3.19 -16.44 -27.08
CA ASN A 160 3.77 -15.25 -26.43
C ASN A 160 3.09 -14.85 -25.11
N ASN A 161 2.37 -15.76 -24.46
CA ASN A 161 1.72 -15.45 -23.19
C ASN A 161 2.73 -15.50 -22.03
N TYR A 162 2.96 -14.35 -21.38
CA TYR A 162 3.83 -14.22 -20.21
C TYR A 162 3.53 -15.27 -19.13
N ASN A 163 2.25 -15.54 -18.84
CA ASN A 163 1.87 -16.48 -17.79
C ASN A 163 2.33 -17.90 -18.11
N ILE A 164 2.32 -18.29 -19.39
CA ILE A 164 2.78 -19.62 -19.80
C ILE A 164 4.29 -19.71 -19.67
N TRP A 165 5.02 -18.68 -20.10
CA TRP A 165 6.47 -18.63 -19.91
C TRP A 165 6.88 -18.59 -18.43
N ALA A 166 6.07 -17.96 -17.57
CA ALA A 166 6.26 -17.97 -16.12
C ALA A 166 6.07 -19.38 -15.53
N ILE A 167 5.08 -20.13 -16.03
CA ILE A 167 4.88 -21.53 -15.64
C ILE A 167 6.04 -22.40 -16.14
N ILE A 168 6.51 -22.21 -17.38
CA ILE A 168 7.63 -22.97 -17.95
C ILE A 168 8.92 -22.74 -17.14
N PHE A 169 9.24 -21.47 -16.85
CA PHE A 169 10.38 -21.14 -16.00
C PHE A 169 10.19 -21.65 -14.57
N GLY A 170 8.98 -21.56 -14.01
CA GLY A 170 8.65 -22.14 -12.71
C GLY A 170 8.85 -23.66 -12.67
N ALA A 171 8.46 -24.37 -13.72
CA ALA A 171 8.64 -25.82 -13.84
C ALA A 171 10.12 -26.20 -13.93
N SER A 172 10.94 -25.44 -14.67
CA SER A 172 12.38 -25.68 -14.69
C SER A 172 13.03 -25.40 -13.33
N GLN A 173 12.63 -24.32 -12.64
CA GLN A 173 13.10 -24.04 -11.28
C GLN A 173 12.62 -25.08 -10.27
N LEU A 174 11.45 -25.68 -10.45
CA LEU A 174 10.95 -26.73 -9.58
C LEU A 174 11.87 -27.96 -9.62
N ILE A 175 12.38 -28.32 -10.81
CA ILE A 175 13.37 -29.40 -10.98
C ILE A 175 14.71 -28.98 -10.39
N MET A 176 15.24 -27.82 -10.78
CA MET A 176 16.56 -27.35 -10.32
C MET A 176 16.63 -27.16 -8.80
N SER A 177 15.53 -26.72 -8.17
CA SER A 177 15.48 -26.48 -6.72
C SER A 177 15.54 -27.75 -5.87
N GLN A 178 15.31 -28.93 -6.46
CA GLN A 178 15.47 -30.20 -5.74
C GLN A 178 16.93 -30.62 -5.57
N LEU A 179 17.87 -29.96 -6.27
CA LEU A 179 19.29 -30.30 -6.19
C LEU A 179 19.83 -30.03 -4.76
N PRO A 180 20.61 -30.95 -4.17
CA PRO A 180 20.91 -30.92 -2.73
C PRO A 180 21.86 -29.80 -2.28
N THR A 181 22.82 -29.38 -3.10
CA THR A 181 23.97 -28.58 -2.64
C THR A 181 24.51 -27.60 -3.68
N VAL A 182 25.04 -26.46 -3.20
CA VAL A 182 25.62 -25.38 -4.01
C VAL A 182 26.97 -25.78 -4.65
N ASP A 183 27.70 -26.73 -4.06
CA ASP A 183 29.04 -27.15 -4.54
C ASP A 183 29.00 -27.81 -5.93
N SER A 184 27.88 -28.44 -6.30
CA SER A 184 27.66 -28.98 -7.66
C SER A 184 27.33 -27.90 -8.71
N LEU A 185 27.20 -26.63 -8.31
CA LEU A 185 26.77 -25.51 -9.18
C LEU A 185 27.91 -24.57 -9.58
N TRP A 186 29.19 -24.92 -9.34
CA TRP A 186 30.31 -24.09 -9.78
C TRP A 186 30.27 -23.87 -11.30
N LEU A 187 30.00 -24.91 -12.09
CA LEU A 187 29.84 -24.82 -13.55
C LEU A 187 28.66 -23.93 -13.94
N ALA A 188 27.53 -24.05 -13.23
CA ALA A 188 26.36 -23.20 -13.45
C ALA A 188 26.64 -21.72 -13.15
N SER A 189 27.54 -21.44 -12.20
CA SER A 189 27.97 -20.08 -11.85
C SER A 189 28.99 -19.52 -12.85
N PHE A 190 29.88 -20.35 -13.41
CA PHE A 190 30.71 -19.89 -14.53
C PHE A 190 29.88 -19.59 -15.78
N ILE A 191 28.92 -20.45 -16.11
CA ILE A 191 27.97 -20.21 -17.21
C ILE A 191 27.18 -18.93 -16.92
N GLY A 192 26.63 -18.79 -15.71
CA GLY A 192 25.92 -17.59 -15.29
C GLY A 192 26.75 -16.32 -15.45
N ALA A 193 28.00 -16.30 -14.96
CA ALA A 193 28.90 -15.17 -15.12
C ALA A 193 29.20 -14.87 -16.59
N ALA A 194 29.54 -15.89 -17.40
CA ALA A 194 29.81 -15.73 -18.82
C ALA A 194 28.61 -15.16 -19.59
N MET A 195 27.41 -15.68 -19.35
CA MET A 195 26.17 -15.17 -19.95
C MET A 195 25.90 -13.71 -19.54
N SER A 196 26.25 -13.33 -18.31
CA SER A 196 26.10 -11.94 -17.83
C SER A 196 26.99 -10.94 -18.55
N PHE A 197 28.23 -11.33 -18.86
CA PHE A 197 29.10 -10.54 -19.72
C PHE A 197 28.57 -10.48 -21.15
N GLY A 198 28.06 -11.60 -21.67
CA GLY A 198 27.49 -11.68 -23.01
C GLY A 198 26.33 -10.70 -23.22
N TYR A 199 25.25 -10.80 -22.45
CA TYR A 199 24.11 -9.91 -22.65
C TYR A 199 24.43 -8.44 -22.30
N SER A 200 25.34 -8.19 -21.34
CA SER A 200 25.76 -6.82 -21.02
C SER A 200 26.60 -6.21 -22.15
N GLY A 201 27.50 -7.00 -22.76
CA GLY A 201 28.28 -6.58 -23.92
C GLY A 201 27.40 -6.31 -25.14
N ILE A 202 26.40 -7.16 -25.39
CA ILE A 202 25.39 -6.91 -26.43
C ILE A 202 24.61 -5.63 -26.13
N ALA A 203 24.17 -5.42 -24.88
CA ALA A 203 23.47 -4.20 -24.49
C ALA A 203 24.31 -2.94 -24.77
N ILE A 204 25.59 -2.95 -24.37
CA ILE A 204 26.54 -1.86 -24.61
C ILE A 204 26.70 -1.63 -26.12
N GLY A 205 26.96 -2.68 -26.91
CA GLY A 205 27.17 -2.57 -28.35
C GLY A 205 25.94 -2.06 -29.10
N MET A 206 24.76 -2.58 -28.77
CA MET A 206 23.50 -2.13 -29.37
C MET A 206 23.14 -0.70 -28.95
N SER A 207 23.36 -0.34 -27.67
CA SER A 207 23.20 1.05 -27.24
C SER A 207 24.20 1.98 -27.93
N ALA A 208 25.45 1.58 -28.09
CA ALA A 208 26.45 2.38 -28.80
C ALA A 208 26.09 2.57 -30.28
N ALA A 209 25.55 1.55 -30.94
CA ALA A 209 25.10 1.63 -32.33
C ALA A 209 23.89 2.56 -32.52
N GLU A 210 23.04 2.72 -31.51
CA GLU A 210 21.90 3.64 -31.52
C GLU A 210 22.31 5.12 -31.35
N ILE A 211 23.54 5.39 -30.90
CA ILE A 211 24.05 6.75 -30.73
C ILE A 211 24.43 7.31 -32.11
N ASP A 212 23.48 7.99 -32.77
CA ASP A 212 23.66 8.68 -34.07
C ASP A 212 24.49 9.97 -33.95
N GLY A 213 25.70 9.88 -33.39
CA GLY A 213 26.64 10.99 -33.20
C GLY A 213 26.27 12.03 -32.14
N ASN A 214 25.03 12.03 -31.63
CA ASN A 214 24.54 12.93 -30.57
C ASN A 214 24.01 12.13 -29.37
N PRO A 215 24.79 11.97 -28.28
CA PRO A 215 24.31 11.27 -27.10
C PRO A 215 23.10 11.98 -26.49
N GLN A 216 22.03 11.22 -26.25
CA GLN A 216 20.84 11.69 -25.58
C GLN A 216 21.05 11.84 -24.06
N GLY A 217 20.01 12.32 -23.40
CA GLY A 217 19.99 12.51 -21.95
C GLY A 217 20.27 13.94 -21.53
N THR A 218 19.95 14.22 -20.28
CA THR A 218 20.05 15.54 -19.65
C THR A 218 20.85 15.47 -18.36
N LEU A 219 21.48 16.59 -17.97
CA LEU A 219 22.32 16.68 -16.78
C LEU A 219 21.57 16.25 -15.50
N GLY A 220 20.32 16.70 -15.37
CA GLY A 220 19.44 16.41 -14.22
C GLY A 220 18.49 15.23 -14.42
N GLY A 221 18.58 14.50 -15.54
CA GLY A 221 17.68 13.38 -15.84
C GLY A 221 16.26 13.80 -16.20
N ALA A 222 15.36 12.81 -16.29
CA ALA A 222 13.96 12.99 -16.65
C ALA A 222 13.30 14.11 -15.84
N SER A 223 12.72 15.10 -16.52
CA SER A 223 11.99 16.18 -15.89
C SER A 223 10.55 15.77 -15.59
N PHE A 224 10.04 16.19 -14.44
CA PHE A 224 8.64 15.93 -14.02
C PHE A 224 7.97 17.23 -13.59
N ASP A 225 6.66 17.32 -13.83
CA ASP A 225 5.85 18.51 -13.52
C ASP A 225 5.76 18.89 -12.03
N SER A 226 6.21 18.03 -11.13
CA SER A 226 6.22 18.29 -9.70
C SER A 226 7.59 17.93 -9.14
N PRO A 227 8.23 18.83 -8.35
CA PRO A 227 9.45 18.50 -7.62
C PRO A 227 9.27 17.25 -6.75
N ALA A 228 8.08 17.05 -6.16
CA ALA A 228 7.79 15.86 -5.37
C ALA A 228 7.81 14.59 -6.20
N LYS A 229 7.28 14.62 -7.43
CA LYS A 229 7.31 13.45 -8.32
C LYS A 229 8.72 13.16 -8.83
N LYS A 230 9.49 14.21 -9.18
CA LYS A 230 10.92 14.06 -9.51
C LYS A 230 11.67 13.43 -8.34
N ALA A 231 11.42 13.89 -7.12
CA ALA A 231 12.00 13.32 -5.91
C ALA A 231 11.62 11.84 -5.76
N PHE A 232 10.34 11.47 -5.82
CA PHE A 232 9.94 10.06 -5.67
C PHE A 232 10.51 9.13 -6.74
N GLN A 233 10.59 9.57 -7.99
CA GLN A 233 11.20 8.78 -9.07
C GLN A 233 12.72 8.67 -8.92
N ALA A 234 13.39 9.75 -8.49
CA ALA A 234 14.81 9.70 -8.13
C ALA A 234 15.05 8.75 -6.94
N LEU A 235 14.18 8.78 -5.93
CA LEU A 235 14.26 7.88 -4.76
C LEU A 235 14.03 6.41 -5.14
N ASN A 236 13.08 6.11 -6.03
CA ASN A 236 12.89 4.76 -6.56
C ASN A 236 14.09 4.30 -7.40
N ALA A 237 14.69 5.20 -8.19
CA ALA A 237 15.92 4.93 -8.94
C ALA A 237 17.12 4.63 -8.05
N LEU A 238 17.24 5.33 -6.90
CA LEU A 238 18.22 4.97 -5.87
C LEU A 238 17.98 3.54 -5.39
N GLY A 239 16.72 3.16 -5.10
CA GLY A 239 16.37 1.78 -4.74
C GLY A 239 16.84 0.74 -5.77
N ALA A 240 16.74 1.03 -7.06
CA ALA A 240 17.23 0.15 -8.13
C ALA A 240 18.77 0.03 -8.16
N ILE A 241 19.50 1.14 -7.93
CA ILE A 241 20.96 1.12 -7.81
C ILE A 241 21.39 0.34 -6.57
N LEU A 242 20.71 0.52 -5.43
CA LEU A 242 20.97 -0.22 -4.19
C LEU A 242 20.79 -1.73 -4.40
N PHE A 243 19.74 -2.13 -5.11
CA PHE A 243 19.53 -3.53 -5.46
C PHE A 243 20.67 -4.11 -6.29
N ALA A 244 21.22 -3.36 -7.24
CA ALA A 244 22.32 -3.82 -8.09
C ALA A 244 23.60 -4.14 -7.30
N TYR A 245 23.79 -3.59 -6.09
CA TYR A 245 24.95 -3.88 -5.24
C TYR A 245 24.64 -4.78 -4.02
N ASN A 246 23.50 -5.46 -4.02
CA ASN A 246 22.96 -6.13 -2.84
C ASN A 246 23.41 -7.59 -2.67
N PHE A 247 24.72 -7.85 -2.68
CA PHE A 247 25.28 -9.22 -2.68
C PHE A 247 25.87 -9.69 -1.36
N SER A 248 26.15 -8.76 -0.47
CA SER A 248 26.64 -9.00 0.89
C SER A 248 25.81 -10.05 1.65
N ILE A 249 24.52 -10.14 1.31
CA ILE A 249 23.52 -11.06 1.87
C ILE A 249 23.83 -12.55 1.66
N GLN A 250 24.74 -12.90 0.76
CA GLN A 250 25.21 -14.27 0.45
C GLN A 250 26.72 -14.42 0.59
N LEU A 251 27.40 -13.37 1.05
CA LEU A 251 28.86 -13.29 1.01
C LEU A 251 29.51 -14.38 1.85
N VAL A 252 28.98 -14.60 3.05
CA VAL A 252 29.54 -15.52 4.04
C VAL A 252 29.34 -16.97 3.58
N GLU A 253 28.19 -17.27 3.00
CA GLU A 253 27.88 -18.58 2.42
C GLU A 253 28.80 -18.90 1.23
N ILE A 254 29.13 -17.91 0.38
CA ILE A 254 30.13 -18.08 -0.69
C ILE A 254 31.53 -18.30 -0.09
N GLN A 255 31.89 -17.51 0.93
CA GLN A 255 33.19 -17.64 1.61
C GLN A 255 33.36 -18.99 2.29
N ALA A 256 32.26 -19.60 2.78
CA ALA A 256 32.25 -20.93 3.40
C ALA A 256 32.66 -22.06 2.44
N THR A 257 32.57 -21.85 1.13
CA THR A 257 32.99 -22.83 0.12
C THR A 257 34.50 -22.84 -0.12
N ILE A 258 35.22 -21.77 0.27
CA ILE A 258 36.64 -21.59 -0.03
C ILE A 258 37.51 -22.53 0.80
N LYS A 259 38.51 -23.15 0.15
CA LYS A 259 39.52 -23.99 0.81
C LYS A 259 40.22 -23.25 1.95
N THR A 260 40.31 -23.89 3.11
CA THR A 260 40.98 -23.36 4.31
C THR A 260 42.47 -23.71 4.38
N GLU A 261 42.88 -24.84 3.80
CA GLU A 261 44.19 -25.45 4.01
C GLU A 261 45.34 -24.80 3.19
N ARG A 262 45.03 -23.93 2.22
CA ARG A 262 46.04 -23.34 1.33
C ARG A 262 46.16 -21.82 1.54
N PRO A 263 47.38 -21.25 1.62
CA PRO A 263 47.58 -19.81 1.61
C PRO A 263 46.96 -19.19 0.34
N PRO A 264 46.30 -18.02 0.42
CA PRO A 264 46.31 -17.07 1.53
C PRO A 264 45.18 -17.24 2.56
N GLY A 265 44.43 -18.37 2.56
CA GLY A 265 43.30 -18.63 3.46
C GLY A 265 41.96 -18.04 2.97
N PRO A 266 40.83 -18.36 3.66
CA PRO A 266 39.48 -18.03 3.19
C PRO A 266 39.20 -16.51 3.18
N VAL A 267 39.66 -15.76 4.20
CA VAL A 267 39.45 -14.31 4.30
C VAL A 267 40.18 -13.55 3.19
N ALA A 268 41.47 -13.82 3.00
CA ALA A 268 42.27 -13.14 1.97
C ALA A 268 41.82 -13.51 0.55
N SER A 269 41.48 -14.78 0.32
CA SER A 269 40.88 -15.24 -0.94
C SER A 269 39.55 -14.54 -1.22
N MET A 270 38.71 -14.36 -0.20
CA MET A 270 37.43 -13.66 -0.34
C MET A 270 37.59 -12.16 -0.58
N ARG A 271 38.50 -11.48 0.13
CA ARG A 271 38.85 -10.06 -0.10
C ARG A 271 39.26 -9.81 -1.56
N ARG A 272 40.11 -10.68 -2.12
CA ARG A 272 40.48 -10.62 -3.54
C ARG A 272 39.26 -10.81 -4.45
N ALA A 273 38.43 -11.82 -4.17
CA ALA A 273 37.22 -12.09 -4.95
C ALA A 273 36.23 -10.92 -4.93
N ILE A 274 35.98 -10.32 -3.76
CA ILE A 274 35.15 -9.13 -3.58
C ILE A 274 35.70 -7.98 -4.42
N THR A 275 37.00 -7.70 -4.29
CA THR A 275 37.65 -6.57 -4.98
C THR A 275 37.55 -6.70 -6.49
N VAL A 276 37.88 -7.88 -7.04
CA VAL A 276 37.76 -8.14 -8.48
C VAL A 276 36.30 -8.04 -8.92
N SER A 277 35.37 -8.65 -8.19
CA SER A 277 33.96 -8.65 -8.54
C SER A 277 33.36 -7.24 -8.54
N VAL A 278 33.62 -6.43 -7.51
CA VAL A 278 33.07 -5.08 -7.39
C VAL A 278 33.64 -4.15 -8.47
N LEU A 279 34.93 -4.25 -8.78
CA LEU A 279 35.53 -3.48 -9.87
C LEU A 279 34.92 -3.85 -11.23
N VAL A 280 34.78 -5.15 -11.51
CA VAL A 280 34.21 -5.65 -12.77
C VAL A 280 32.74 -5.26 -12.89
N MET A 281 31.92 -5.49 -11.86
CA MET A 281 30.50 -5.14 -11.89
C MET A 281 30.30 -3.62 -12.02
N THR A 282 31.05 -2.80 -11.27
CA THR A 282 30.90 -1.33 -11.31
C THR A 282 31.25 -0.80 -12.70
N SER A 283 32.28 -1.35 -13.33
CA SER A 283 32.68 -0.98 -14.69
C SER A 283 31.59 -1.32 -15.71
N ILE A 284 31.01 -2.53 -15.64
CA ILE A 284 29.92 -2.95 -16.52
C ILE A 284 28.65 -2.16 -16.26
N TYR A 285 28.33 -1.90 -14.99
CA TYR A 285 27.17 -1.13 -14.57
C TYR A 285 27.23 0.29 -15.10
N LEU A 286 28.39 0.95 -14.97
CA LEU A 286 28.61 2.27 -15.56
C LEU A 286 28.54 2.20 -17.09
N ALA A 287 29.17 1.22 -17.73
CA ALA A 287 29.15 1.08 -19.18
C ALA A 287 27.72 0.91 -19.71
N VAL A 288 26.95 -0.06 -19.20
CA VAL A 288 25.55 -0.30 -19.61
C VAL A 288 24.67 0.90 -19.27
N ALA A 289 24.78 1.46 -18.06
CA ALA A 289 23.94 2.57 -17.63
C ALA A 289 24.19 3.85 -18.44
N CYS A 290 25.44 4.21 -18.67
CA CYS A 290 25.82 5.39 -19.44
C CYS A 290 25.53 5.20 -20.92
N THR A 291 25.89 4.07 -21.53
CA THR A 291 25.62 3.85 -22.97
C THR A 291 24.12 3.73 -23.24
N GLY A 292 23.37 3.02 -22.40
CA GLY A 292 21.90 2.94 -22.51
C GLY A 292 21.22 4.30 -22.33
N TYR A 293 21.70 5.14 -21.41
CA TYR A 293 21.18 6.50 -21.26
C TYR A 293 21.59 7.43 -22.40
N ALA A 294 22.81 7.29 -22.95
CA ALA A 294 23.23 8.00 -24.15
C ALA A 294 22.40 7.61 -25.39
N ALA A 295 22.00 6.34 -25.50
CA ALA A 295 21.18 5.85 -26.61
C ALA A 295 19.74 6.38 -26.53
N PHE A 296 19.07 6.19 -25.39
CA PHE A 296 17.62 6.39 -25.29
C PHE A 296 17.20 7.60 -24.43
N GLY A 297 18.16 8.30 -23.81
CA GLY A 297 17.92 9.49 -23.01
C GLY A 297 16.90 9.27 -21.88
N ASN A 298 16.01 10.24 -21.69
CA ASN A 298 14.98 10.15 -20.64
C ASN A 298 13.90 9.09 -20.92
N ALA A 299 13.92 8.43 -22.09
CA ALA A 299 12.93 7.44 -22.53
C ALA A 299 13.37 5.99 -22.29
N VAL A 300 14.53 5.75 -21.68
CA VAL A 300 15.02 4.41 -21.33
C VAL A 300 13.94 3.63 -20.56
N PRO A 301 13.51 2.44 -21.05
CA PRO A 301 12.53 1.61 -20.36
C PRO A 301 13.12 0.97 -19.10
N GLY A 302 12.26 0.47 -18.21
CA GLY A 302 12.69 -0.11 -16.91
C GLY A 302 13.62 -1.33 -17.00
N SER A 303 13.73 -1.95 -18.18
CA SER A 303 14.79 -2.91 -18.53
C SER A 303 15.32 -2.56 -19.92
N ILE A 304 16.63 -2.36 -20.05
CA ILE A 304 17.27 -1.96 -21.31
C ILE A 304 17.04 -2.98 -22.44
N MET A 305 16.87 -4.27 -22.13
CA MET A 305 16.57 -5.31 -23.12
C MET A 305 15.26 -5.08 -23.87
N THR A 306 14.33 -4.31 -23.29
CA THR A 306 13.05 -3.97 -23.92
C THR A 306 13.13 -2.75 -24.84
N ALA A 307 14.28 -2.06 -24.87
CA ALA A 307 14.48 -0.91 -25.75
C ALA A 307 14.84 -1.33 -27.19
N PHE A 308 15.42 -2.52 -27.36
CA PHE A 308 15.94 -2.98 -28.64
C PHE A 308 14.92 -3.79 -29.43
N THR A 309 14.80 -3.52 -30.73
CA THR A 309 13.92 -4.27 -31.66
C THR A 309 14.66 -4.84 -32.86
N SER A 310 15.85 -4.34 -33.19
CA SER A 310 16.64 -4.74 -34.36
C SER A 310 18.14 -4.69 -34.06
N PRO A 311 18.97 -5.57 -34.67
CA PRO A 311 18.60 -6.75 -35.44
C PRO A 311 18.05 -7.87 -34.53
N ALA A 312 17.01 -8.57 -35.00
CA ALA A 312 16.21 -9.46 -34.17
C ALA A 312 16.99 -10.65 -33.57
N TRP A 313 17.89 -11.27 -34.33
CA TRP A 313 18.71 -12.39 -33.85
C TRP A 313 19.60 -12.01 -32.65
N LEU A 314 20.07 -10.75 -32.60
CA LEU A 314 20.93 -10.27 -31.53
C LEU A 314 20.13 -9.98 -30.26
N VAL A 315 18.92 -9.43 -30.41
CA VAL A 315 17.94 -9.27 -29.32
C VAL A 315 17.56 -10.63 -28.73
N ASP A 316 17.33 -11.64 -29.59
CA ASP A 316 16.99 -13.00 -29.18
C ASP A 316 18.15 -13.67 -28.43
N LEU A 317 19.37 -13.52 -28.94
CA LEU A 317 20.57 -14.03 -28.29
C LEU A 317 20.78 -13.39 -26.92
N ALA A 318 20.65 -12.07 -26.79
CA ALA A 318 20.79 -11.37 -25.52
C ALA A 318 19.74 -11.84 -24.50
N ASN A 319 18.47 -11.97 -24.91
CA ASN A 319 17.41 -12.46 -24.03
C ASN A 319 17.61 -13.94 -23.65
N ALA A 320 18.14 -14.78 -24.55
CA ALA A 320 18.47 -16.17 -24.24
C ALA A 320 19.60 -16.26 -23.20
N MET A 321 20.63 -15.41 -23.33
CA MET A 321 21.69 -15.27 -22.33
C MET A 321 21.16 -14.79 -20.98
N VAL A 322 20.21 -13.84 -20.96
CA VAL A 322 19.55 -13.41 -19.71
C VAL A 322 18.87 -14.60 -19.03
N VAL A 323 18.08 -15.41 -19.76
CA VAL A 323 17.42 -16.59 -19.19
C VAL A 323 18.43 -17.61 -18.67
N ALA A 324 19.48 -17.88 -19.44
CA ALA A 324 20.56 -18.81 -19.07
C ALA A 324 21.34 -18.35 -17.83
N HIS A 325 21.47 -17.03 -17.62
CA HIS A 325 22.05 -16.45 -16.41
C HIS A 325 21.10 -16.53 -15.20
N LEU A 326 19.81 -16.21 -15.40
CA LEU A 326 18.83 -16.12 -14.31
C LEU A 326 18.49 -17.47 -13.67
N GLY A 327 18.61 -18.57 -14.40
CA GLY A 327 18.40 -19.92 -13.84
C GLY A 327 19.36 -20.25 -12.70
N PRO A 328 20.69 -20.25 -12.94
CA PRO A 328 21.69 -20.41 -11.89
C PRO A 328 21.61 -19.33 -10.80
N ALA A 329 21.41 -18.06 -11.17
CA ALA A 329 21.30 -16.97 -10.19
C ALA A 329 20.12 -17.19 -9.21
N TYR A 330 18.98 -17.69 -9.70
CA TYR A 330 17.84 -18.08 -8.87
C TYR A 330 18.25 -19.12 -7.82
N GLN A 331 18.98 -20.16 -8.24
CA GLN A 331 19.42 -21.22 -7.34
C GLN A 331 20.40 -20.71 -6.27
N ILE A 332 21.39 -19.90 -6.66
CA ILE A 332 22.36 -19.32 -5.73
C ILE A 332 21.63 -18.49 -4.65
N CYS A 333 20.61 -17.72 -5.03
CA CYS A 333 19.87 -16.87 -4.11
C CYS A 333 18.89 -17.63 -3.21
N ILE A 334 18.21 -18.67 -3.70
CA ILE A 334 17.14 -19.33 -2.93
C ILE A 334 17.64 -20.43 -1.97
N GLN A 335 18.74 -21.12 -2.32
CA GLN A 335 19.24 -22.28 -1.58
C GLN A 335 19.53 -21.99 -0.09
N PRO A 336 20.12 -20.84 0.31
CA PRO A 336 20.29 -20.51 1.73
C PRO A 336 18.95 -20.45 2.49
N THR A 337 17.89 -19.96 1.83
CA THR A 337 16.56 -19.89 2.43
C THR A 337 15.94 -21.28 2.60
N PHE A 338 16.12 -22.18 1.63
CA PHE A 338 15.69 -23.56 1.78
C PHE A 338 16.42 -24.26 2.92
N GLN A 339 17.75 -24.18 2.95
CA GLN A 339 18.55 -24.82 4.00
C GLN A 339 18.15 -24.32 5.40
N PHE A 340 17.95 -23.01 5.57
CA PHE A 340 17.54 -22.43 6.84
C PHE A 340 16.17 -22.91 7.31
N LEU A 341 15.17 -22.91 6.42
CA LEU A 341 13.80 -23.29 6.77
C LEU A 341 13.68 -24.80 6.97
N GLU A 342 14.33 -25.61 6.14
CA GLU A 342 14.40 -27.06 6.28
C GLU A 342 15.04 -27.44 7.61
N ALA A 343 16.23 -26.89 7.94
CA ALA A 343 16.90 -27.17 9.21
C ALA A 343 16.02 -26.82 10.42
N LYS A 344 15.28 -25.70 10.38
CA LYS A 344 14.34 -25.33 11.43
C LYS A 344 13.14 -26.28 11.54
N MET A 345 12.61 -26.73 10.40
CA MET A 345 11.49 -27.67 10.38
C MET A 345 11.93 -29.05 10.86
N GLU A 346 13.12 -29.52 10.49
CA GLU A 346 13.70 -30.79 10.95
C GLU A 346 14.03 -30.78 12.44
N ALA A 347 14.56 -29.66 12.95
CA ALA A 347 14.86 -29.49 14.37
C ALA A 347 13.61 -29.38 15.26
N SER A 348 12.42 -29.17 14.69
CA SER A 348 11.18 -29.05 15.45
C SER A 348 10.73 -30.40 16.02
N PRO A 349 10.52 -30.52 17.35
CA PRO A 349 10.01 -31.75 17.97
C PRO A 349 8.61 -32.15 17.47
N ARG A 350 7.85 -31.19 16.92
CA ARG A 350 6.50 -31.40 16.38
C ARG A 350 6.50 -31.97 14.96
N ASN A 351 7.66 -32.03 14.30
CA ASN A 351 7.74 -32.48 12.92
C ASN A 351 7.79 -34.02 12.85
N PRO A 352 6.77 -34.68 12.27
CA PRO A 352 6.69 -36.14 12.23
C PRO A 352 7.84 -36.74 11.40
N HIS A 353 8.23 -37.98 11.71
CA HIS A 353 9.37 -38.65 11.06
C HIS A 353 9.24 -38.77 9.54
N TRP A 354 8.02 -38.96 9.02
CA TRP A 354 7.78 -39.02 7.57
C TRP A 354 8.09 -37.69 6.86
N ASN A 355 8.09 -36.57 7.59
CA ASN A 355 8.30 -35.22 7.06
C ASN A 355 9.72 -34.70 7.35
N ARG A 356 10.74 -35.54 7.11
CA ARG A 356 12.16 -35.21 7.29
C ARG A 356 12.96 -35.62 6.05
N GLY A 357 14.15 -35.04 5.86
CA GLY A 357 15.05 -35.37 4.77
C GLY A 357 14.42 -35.15 3.39
N LEU A 358 14.41 -36.20 2.55
CA LEU A 358 13.94 -36.12 1.17
C LEU A 358 12.47 -35.69 1.05
N MET A 359 11.59 -36.20 1.91
CA MET A 359 10.16 -35.89 1.83
C MET A 359 9.89 -34.42 2.09
N LEU A 360 10.46 -33.87 3.17
CA LEU A 360 10.38 -32.45 3.49
C LEU A 360 10.85 -31.59 2.31
N ARG A 361 12.03 -31.91 1.77
CA ARG A 361 12.61 -31.22 0.61
C ARG A 361 11.66 -31.19 -0.59
N LEU A 362 11.13 -32.34 -0.97
CA LEU A 362 10.31 -32.48 -2.18
C LEU A 362 9.05 -31.61 -2.13
N TRP A 363 8.21 -31.70 -1.09
CA TRP A 363 6.96 -30.93 -1.06
C TRP A 363 7.20 -29.47 -0.69
N PHE A 364 8.11 -29.17 0.25
CA PHE A 364 8.32 -27.80 0.73
C PHE A 364 8.91 -26.92 -0.35
N ARG A 365 10.00 -27.36 -1.01
CA ARG A 365 10.61 -26.60 -2.10
C ARG A 365 9.67 -26.48 -3.29
N SER A 366 8.92 -27.53 -3.63
CA SER A 366 7.93 -27.48 -4.71
C SER A 366 6.83 -26.47 -4.42
N LEU A 367 6.25 -26.49 -3.22
CA LEU A 367 5.22 -25.52 -2.81
C LEU A 367 5.76 -24.10 -2.84
N PHE A 368 7.01 -23.90 -2.41
CA PHE A 368 7.67 -22.60 -2.42
C PHE A 368 7.87 -22.05 -3.84
N VAL A 369 8.37 -22.88 -4.77
CA VAL A 369 8.54 -22.49 -6.18
C VAL A 369 7.18 -22.18 -6.82
N VAL A 370 6.17 -23.02 -6.60
CA VAL A 370 4.80 -22.79 -7.10
C VAL A 370 4.25 -21.46 -6.58
N PHE A 371 4.44 -21.16 -5.30
CA PHE A 371 4.01 -19.90 -4.70
C PHE A 371 4.74 -18.70 -5.32
N LEU A 372 6.06 -18.78 -5.52
CA LEU A 372 6.83 -17.72 -6.18
C LEU A 372 6.39 -17.51 -7.64
N THR A 373 6.16 -18.59 -8.40
CA THR A 373 5.64 -18.50 -9.77
C THR A 373 4.25 -17.86 -9.80
N PHE A 374 3.39 -18.19 -8.84
CA PHE A 374 2.08 -17.54 -8.70
C PHE A 374 2.20 -16.04 -8.41
N LEU A 375 3.11 -15.63 -7.51
CA LEU A 375 3.37 -14.21 -7.24
C LEU A 375 3.91 -13.47 -8.47
N ALA A 376 4.81 -14.09 -9.25
CA ALA A 376 5.34 -13.51 -10.48
C ALA A 376 4.22 -13.25 -11.50
N ILE A 377 3.25 -14.17 -11.63
CA ILE A 377 2.07 -14.02 -12.49
C ILE A 377 1.17 -12.87 -12.01
N LEU A 378 0.96 -12.73 -10.70
CA LEU A 378 0.08 -11.69 -10.15
C LEU A 378 0.66 -10.27 -10.26
N MET A 379 1.99 -10.13 -10.17
CA MET A 379 2.65 -8.82 -10.03
C MET A 379 3.91 -8.72 -10.92
N PRO A 380 3.79 -8.67 -12.25
CA PRO A 380 4.95 -8.59 -13.17
C PRO A 380 5.55 -7.16 -13.25
N PHE A 381 5.73 -6.48 -12.11
CA PHE A 381 6.22 -5.10 -12.02
C PHE A 381 7.72 -5.06 -11.66
N PHE A 382 8.57 -5.41 -12.62
CA PHE A 382 10.03 -5.53 -12.46
C PHE A 382 10.69 -4.35 -11.70
N GLY A 383 10.51 -3.12 -12.20
CA GLY A 383 11.21 -1.95 -11.65
C GLY A 383 10.81 -1.59 -10.21
N SER A 384 9.54 -1.74 -9.85
CA SER A 384 9.05 -1.46 -8.49
C SER A 384 9.49 -2.53 -7.48
N ILE A 385 9.52 -3.80 -7.89
CA ILE A 385 9.95 -4.91 -7.02
C ILE A 385 11.44 -4.79 -6.71
N ILE A 386 12.26 -4.47 -7.70
CA ILE A 386 13.70 -4.25 -7.54
C ILE A 386 13.99 -3.00 -6.70
N GLY A 387 13.31 -1.89 -6.97
CA GLY A 387 13.42 -0.68 -6.16
C GLY A 387 13.07 -0.92 -4.69
N LEU A 388 12.00 -1.67 -4.42
CA LEU A 388 11.57 -2.04 -3.07
C LEU A 388 12.56 -3.01 -2.40
N SER A 389 13.02 -4.05 -3.11
CA SER A 389 13.98 -5.04 -2.60
C SER A 389 15.28 -4.35 -2.18
N GLY A 390 15.86 -3.52 -3.05
CA GLY A 390 17.07 -2.75 -2.73
C GLY A 390 16.86 -1.79 -1.56
N ALA A 391 15.74 -1.07 -1.53
CA ALA A 391 15.47 -0.11 -0.46
C ALA A 391 15.27 -0.77 0.93
N LEU A 392 14.63 -1.95 0.99
CA LEU A 392 14.36 -2.65 2.25
C LEU A 392 15.59 -3.33 2.85
N SER A 393 16.47 -3.89 2.02
CA SER A 393 17.54 -4.77 2.51
C SER A 393 18.91 -4.11 2.59
N PHE A 394 19.18 -3.09 1.77
CA PHE A 394 20.54 -2.60 1.60
C PHE A 394 21.12 -2.01 2.89
N TRP A 395 20.38 -1.14 3.59
CA TRP A 395 20.86 -0.64 4.88
C TRP A 395 21.03 -1.75 5.94
N PRO A 396 19.97 -2.52 6.30
CA PRO A 396 20.09 -3.44 7.43
C PRO A 396 21.08 -4.58 7.19
N VAL A 397 21.20 -5.09 5.96
CA VAL A 397 22.01 -6.29 5.65
C VAL A 397 23.33 -5.96 4.95
N THR A 398 23.36 -4.98 4.03
CA THR A 398 24.60 -4.63 3.31
C THR A 398 25.48 -3.64 4.05
N VAL A 399 24.92 -2.82 4.95
CA VAL A 399 25.67 -1.75 5.61
C VAL A 399 25.70 -1.92 7.13
N ALA A 400 24.54 -1.90 7.79
CA ALA A 400 24.44 -1.82 9.23
C ALA A 400 25.04 -3.02 9.93
N ALA A 401 24.66 -4.24 9.52
CA ALA A 401 25.14 -5.47 10.12
C ALA A 401 26.66 -5.70 9.91
N PRO A 402 27.23 -5.57 8.69
CA PRO A 402 28.69 -5.66 8.49
C PRO A 402 29.47 -4.66 9.34
N ILE A 403 29.06 -3.39 9.36
CA ILE A 403 29.73 -2.34 10.16
C ILE A 403 29.63 -2.66 11.64
N ALA A 404 28.45 -3.06 12.11
CA ALA A 404 28.22 -3.38 13.51
C ALA A 404 29.03 -4.60 13.97
N CYS A 405 29.09 -5.66 13.17
CA CYS A 405 29.90 -6.85 13.46
C CYS A 405 31.39 -6.49 13.49
N PHE A 406 31.88 -5.74 12.50
CA PHE A 406 33.29 -5.35 12.44
C PHE A 406 33.72 -4.49 13.63
N ILE A 407 32.91 -3.49 14.02
CA ILE A 407 33.21 -2.65 15.20
C ILE A 407 33.25 -3.51 16.48
N LYS A 408 32.38 -4.52 16.58
CA LYS A 408 32.29 -5.40 17.75
C LYS A 408 33.49 -6.34 17.84
N VAL A 409 33.89 -6.95 16.72
CA VAL A 409 34.96 -7.95 16.64
C VAL A 409 36.34 -7.29 16.68
N HIS A 410 36.59 -6.29 15.84
CA HIS A 410 37.92 -5.74 15.61
C HIS A 410 38.23 -4.46 16.40
N GLN A 411 37.23 -3.88 17.08
CA GLN A 411 37.36 -2.68 17.93
C GLN A 411 38.27 -1.58 17.33
N PRO A 412 37.96 -1.06 16.13
CA PRO A 412 38.85 -0.17 15.41
C PRO A 412 39.02 1.19 16.12
N PRO A 413 40.10 1.95 15.80
CA PRO A 413 40.37 3.26 16.38
C PRO A 413 39.19 4.22 16.28
N GLY A 414 39.09 5.17 17.22
CA GLY A 414 37.94 6.08 17.36
C GLY A 414 37.55 6.83 16.08
N ARG A 415 38.53 7.30 15.30
CA ARG A 415 38.30 7.98 14.00
C ARG A 415 37.63 7.05 12.99
N THR A 416 38.11 5.81 12.85
CA THR A 416 37.54 4.79 11.96
C THR A 416 36.13 4.42 12.41
N ARG A 417 35.90 4.27 13.73
CA ARG A 417 34.58 3.99 14.28
C ARG A 417 33.57 5.09 13.96
N VAL A 418 33.94 6.36 14.12
CA VAL A 418 33.08 7.51 13.78
C VAL A 418 32.79 7.56 12.28
N TRP A 419 33.79 7.32 11.44
CA TRP A 419 33.61 7.26 9.99
C TRP A 419 32.62 6.16 9.59
N LEU A 420 32.77 4.94 10.13
CA LEU A 420 31.85 3.82 9.88
C LEU A 420 30.42 4.11 10.38
N GLN A 421 30.27 4.73 11.55
CA GLN A 421 28.95 5.11 12.08
C GLN A 421 28.28 6.20 11.23
N THR A 422 29.07 7.16 10.72
CA THR A 422 28.57 8.20 9.81
C THR A 422 28.08 7.58 8.51
N LEU A 423 28.85 6.65 7.93
CA LEU A 423 28.47 5.90 6.73
C LEU A 423 27.18 5.10 6.94
N ASN A 424 27.05 4.44 8.09
CA ASN A 424 25.87 3.69 8.47
C ASN A 424 24.62 4.59 8.55
N PHE A 425 24.72 5.74 9.24
CA PHE A 425 23.60 6.67 9.39
C PHE A 425 23.21 7.33 8.06
N ALA A 426 24.19 7.75 7.25
CA ALA A 426 23.94 8.32 5.92
C ALA A 426 23.16 7.34 5.03
N THR A 427 23.55 6.06 5.05
CA THR A 427 22.87 5.02 4.26
C THR A 427 21.45 4.72 4.78
N LEU A 428 21.23 4.78 6.10
CA LEU A 428 19.88 4.66 6.67
C LEU A 428 18.94 5.72 6.10
N VAL A 429 19.38 6.99 6.06
CA VAL A 429 18.57 8.08 5.53
C VAL A 429 18.22 7.86 4.06
N VAL A 430 19.20 7.44 3.24
CA VAL A 430 18.98 7.20 1.81
C VAL A 430 18.02 6.04 1.56
N THR A 431 18.18 4.92 2.27
CA THR A 431 17.31 3.74 2.12
C THR A 431 15.87 3.99 2.57
N LEU A 432 15.67 4.73 3.68
CA LEU A 432 14.34 5.17 4.10
C LEU A 432 13.68 6.06 3.04
N ALA A 433 14.43 6.98 2.44
CA ALA A 433 13.91 7.82 1.36
C ALA A 433 13.56 6.99 0.11
N ALA A 434 14.42 6.04 -0.28
CA ALA A 434 14.16 5.11 -1.39
C ALA A 434 12.88 4.28 -1.18
N CYS A 435 12.63 3.81 0.05
CA CYS A 435 11.41 3.07 0.40
C CYS A 435 10.13 3.89 0.14
N VAL A 436 10.13 5.18 0.46
CA VAL A 436 8.98 6.05 0.21
C VAL A 436 8.73 6.24 -1.28
N GLY A 437 9.80 6.37 -2.08
CA GLY A 437 9.73 6.49 -3.54
C GLY A 437 9.05 5.29 -4.23
N ALA A 438 9.30 4.07 -3.72
CA ALA A 438 8.77 2.84 -4.32
C ALA A 438 7.24 2.65 -4.19
N VAL A 439 6.54 3.43 -3.35
CA VAL A 439 5.13 3.18 -2.95
C VAL A 439 4.11 4.21 -3.55
N TYR A 440 4.54 5.12 -4.42
CA TYR A 440 3.79 6.37 -4.71
C TYR A 440 2.65 6.34 -5.78
N ASP A 441 2.33 5.24 -6.48
CA ASP A 441 1.30 5.27 -7.54
C ASP A 441 -0.17 5.01 -7.08
N GLY A 442 -1.13 5.68 -7.75
CA GLY A 442 -2.51 5.89 -7.31
C GLY A 442 -3.33 4.66 -6.84
N ASN A 443 -4.22 4.89 -5.87
CA ASN A 443 -4.94 3.82 -5.17
C ASN A 443 -5.98 3.08 -6.05
N LEU A 444 -5.67 1.83 -6.41
CA LEU A 444 -6.52 0.93 -7.20
C LEU A 444 -7.82 0.52 -6.48
N GLY A 445 -7.90 0.60 -5.15
CA GLY A 445 -9.08 0.28 -4.35
C GLY A 445 -10.30 1.18 -4.62
N PHE A 446 -10.11 2.29 -5.35
CA PHE A 446 -11.20 3.17 -5.78
C PHE A 446 -11.64 2.98 -7.23
N LEU A 447 -11.15 1.92 -7.91
CA LEU A 447 -11.62 1.51 -9.23
C LEU A 447 -12.89 0.63 -9.11
N PRO A 448 -13.78 0.67 -10.13
CA PRO A 448 -13.79 1.59 -11.27
C PRO A 448 -14.24 3.01 -10.87
N LYS A 449 -13.54 4.05 -11.37
CA LYS A 449 -13.91 5.46 -11.23
C LYS A 449 -15.08 5.82 -12.17
N LYS A 450 -16.28 5.32 -11.86
CA LYS A 450 -17.53 5.57 -12.58
C LYS A 450 -18.55 6.32 -11.74
N ARG A 451 -19.54 6.94 -12.39
CA ARG A 451 -20.67 7.59 -11.72
C ARG A 451 -21.42 6.58 -10.87
N CYS A 452 -21.78 6.97 -9.65
CA CYS A 452 -22.62 6.15 -8.80
C CYS A 452 -24.04 6.04 -9.40
N ARG A 453 -24.69 4.89 -9.20
CA ARG A 453 -26.06 4.65 -9.67
C ARG A 453 -27.12 5.39 -8.85
N ARG A 454 -26.79 5.85 -7.64
CA ARG A 454 -27.72 6.44 -6.66
C ARG A 454 -27.31 7.86 -6.35
N GLY A 455 -28.27 8.77 -6.14
CA GLY A 455 -28.01 10.16 -5.76
C GLY A 455 -27.63 10.36 -4.28
N LYS A 456 -27.55 9.29 -3.48
CA LYS A 456 -27.31 9.35 -2.03
C LYS A 456 -26.27 8.34 -1.56
N GLY A 457 -25.66 8.62 -0.40
CA GLY A 457 -24.82 7.68 0.32
C GLY A 457 -25.59 6.41 0.69
N LYS A 458 -25.04 5.23 0.39
CA LYS A 458 -25.53 3.95 0.93
C LYS A 458 -24.54 3.48 2.00
N CYS A 459 -25.02 3.20 3.21
CA CYS A 459 -24.28 2.41 4.18
C CYS A 459 -24.20 0.96 3.65
N LYS A 460 -23.00 0.49 3.32
CA LYS A 460 -22.79 -0.92 2.92
C LYS A 460 -22.59 -1.83 4.14
N SER A 461 -22.06 -1.26 5.21
CA SER A 461 -21.84 -1.91 6.50
C SER A 461 -22.30 -0.96 7.60
N PHE A 462 -22.88 -1.50 8.65
CA PHE A 462 -23.23 -0.78 9.87
C PHE A 462 -22.20 -1.08 10.97
N PRO A 463 -22.16 -0.30 12.06
CA PRO A 463 -21.32 -0.62 13.21
C PRO A 463 -21.62 -2.03 13.72
N LYS A 464 -20.61 -2.64 14.36
CA LYS A 464 -20.79 -3.95 14.98
C LYS A 464 -21.90 -3.87 16.02
N ASP A 465 -22.80 -4.84 15.96
CA ASP A 465 -23.92 -4.94 16.89
C ASP A 465 -23.44 -5.49 18.24
N ASP A 466 -24.01 -4.97 19.32
CA ASP A 466 -23.64 -5.27 20.70
C ASP A 466 -24.92 -5.40 21.53
N ALA A 467 -25.32 -6.64 21.79
CA ALA A 467 -26.58 -6.96 22.46
C ALA A 467 -26.65 -6.46 23.90
N ALA A 468 -25.52 -6.12 24.54
CA ALA A 468 -25.50 -5.61 25.90
C ALA A 468 -26.01 -4.16 26.01
N LYS A 469 -26.03 -3.41 24.90
CA LYS A 469 -26.51 -2.02 24.86
C LYS A 469 -28.00 -1.97 24.53
N PRO A 470 -28.73 -0.92 24.96
CA PRO A 470 -30.11 -0.73 24.53
C PRO A 470 -30.21 -0.54 23.01
N PRO A 471 -31.35 -0.92 22.39
CA PRO A 471 -31.64 -0.65 20.99
C PRO A 471 -31.45 0.83 20.63
N HIS A 472 -30.70 1.11 19.57
CA HIS A 472 -30.43 2.46 19.09
C HIS A 472 -30.22 2.49 17.57
N LEU A 473 -30.45 3.66 16.97
CA LEU A 473 -30.23 3.89 15.55
C LEU A 473 -28.75 4.14 15.25
N THR A 474 -28.29 3.67 14.09
CA THR A 474 -26.87 3.68 13.71
C THR A 474 -26.48 4.75 12.68
N ALA A 475 -27.46 5.40 12.06
CA ALA A 475 -27.24 6.37 10.99
C ALA A 475 -28.38 7.40 10.90
N PHE A 476 -28.10 8.51 10.24
CA PHE A 476 -29.04 9.61 9.98
C PHE A 476 -28.77 10.21 8.60
N MET A 477 -29.70 10.99 8.04
CA MET A 477 -29.49 11.76 6.81
C MET A 477 -29.69 13.25 7.04
N GLY A 478 -28.75 14.04 6.53
CA GLY A 478 -28.86 15.50 6.47
C GLY A 478 -28.49 16.04 5.10
N TYR A 479 -28.50 17.36 4.96
CA TYR A 479 -28.20 18.08 3.73
C TYR A 479 -27.04 19.03 3.96
N LYS A 480 -26.03 18.97 3.08
CA LYS A 480 -24.87 19.86 3.20
C LYS A 480 -25.29 21.31 2.97
N ALA A 481 -25.28 22.14 4.01
CA ALA A 481 -25.64 23.55 3.93
C ALA A 481 -24.47 24.38 3.40
N GLY A 482 -23.33 24.28 4.05
CA GLY A 482 -22.13 25.03 3.69
C GLY A 482 -20.96 24.75 4.63
N MET A 483 -19.96 25.62 4.57
CA MET A 483 -18.80 25.57 5.44
C MET A 483 -18.58 26.93 6.07
N THR A 484 -18.07 26.92 7.29
CA THR A 484 -17.54 28.09 7.99
C THR A 484 -16.26 27.70 8.72
N HIS A 485 -15.74 28.54 9.60
CA HIS A 485 -14.66 28.20 10.49
C HIS A 485 -15.03 28.49 11.94
N ILE A 486 -14.30 27.84 12.84
CA ILE A 486 -14.41 28.03 14.29
C ILE A 486 -13.05 28.38 14.86
N VAL A 487 -13.04 28.98 16.05
CA VAL A 487 -11.89 28.97 16.95
C VAL A 487 -12.24 28.10 18.14
N ARG A 488 -11.29 27.29 18.58
CA ARG A 488 -11.42 26.44 19.77
C ARG A 488 -10.10 26.33 20.51
N ASP A 489 -10.19 26.02 21.79
CA ASP A 489 -9.02 25.58 22.55
C ASP A 489 -8.66 24.14 22.25
N VAL A 490 -7.36 23.85 22.24
CA VAL A 490 -6.85 22.51 21.99
C VAL A 490 -6.33 21.88 23.28
N GLU A 491 -7.08 20.94 23.83
CA GLU A 491 -6.67 20.15 24.99
C GLU A 491 -6.02 18.83 24.54
N LYS A 492 -4.77 18.91 24.05
CA LYS A 492 -3.97 17.75 23.64
C LYS A 492 -2.59 17.71 24.28
N PRO A 493 -2.43 17.09 25.45
CA PRO A 493 -1.11 16.88 26.06
C PRO A 493 -0.12 16.23 25.09
N GLY A 494 1.04 16.87 24.89
CA GLY A 494 2.07 16.47 23.92
C GLY A 494 1.96 17.11 22.54
N SER A 495 0.94 17.91 22.26
CA SER A 495 0.87 18.74 21.04
C SER A 495 1.51 20.11 21.26
N LYS A 496 2.20 20.66 20.25
CA LYS A 496 2.64 22.07 20.24
C LYS A 496 1.49 23.08 20.35
N LEU A 497 0.27 22.63 20.03
CA LEU A 497 -0.97 23.40 20.11
C LEU A 497 -1.69 23.21 21.46
N HIS A 498 -1.16 22.42 22.40
CA HIS A 498 -1.82 22.23 23.69
C HIS A 498 -2.05 23.56 24.41
N LYS A 499 -3.28 23.79 24.90
CA LYS A 499 -3.72 25.02 25.56
C LYS A 499 -3.57 26.28 24.68
N LYS A 500 -3.56 26.11 23.36
CA LYS A 500 -3.59 27.20 22.39
C LYS A 500 -4.89 27.17 21.62
N GLU A 501 -5.27 28.35 21.16
CA GLU A 501 -6.37 28.52 20.23
C GLU A 501 -5.96 28.06 18.84
N THR A 502 -6.90 27.41 18.15
CA THR A 502 -6.70 27.03 16.75
C THR A 502 -7.96 27.33 15.95
N ALA A 503 -7.76 27.85 14.74
CA ALA A 503 -8.82 28.02 13.77
C ALA A 503 -8.99 26.72 12.97
N GLU A 504 -10.21 26.20 12.89
CA GLU A 504 -10.51 25.00 12.11
C GLU A 504 -11.68 25.21 11.17
N ALA A 505 -11.56 24.68 9.95
CA ALA A 505 -12.67 24.63 9.00
C ALA A 505 -13.72 23.60 9.47
N VAL A 506 -15.00 23.94 9.31
CA VAL A 506 -16.13 23.09 9.65
C VAL A 506 -17.16 23.03 8.53
N THR A 507 -17.88 21.92 8.43
CA THR A 507 -19.04 21.79 7.55
C THR A 507 -20.32 21.77 8.36
N ILE A 508 -21.32 22.56 7.95
CA ILE A 508 -22.66 22.57 8.51
C ILE A 508 -23.56 21.68 7.65
N ILE A 509 -24.21 20.71 8.29
CA ILE A 509 -25.16 19.78 7.68
C ILE A 509 -26.50 20.00 8.38
N GLU A 510 -27.49 20.50 7.66
CA GLU A 510 -28.85 20.66 8.16
C GLU A 510 -29.56 19.29 8.19
N THR A 511 -30.10 18.92 9.33
CA THR A 511 -30.60 17.60 9.68
C THR A 511 -32.06 17.69 10.14
N PRO A 512 -33.02 17.94 9.22
CA PRO A 512 -34.43 17.90 9.59
C PRO A 512 -34.78 16.52 10.19
N PRO A 513 -35.71 16.44 11.15
CA PRO A 513 -36.11 15.17 11.75
C PRO A 513 -36.52 14.14 10.68
N MET A 514 -36.09 12.90 10.84
CA MET A 514 -36.45 11.81 9.93
C MET A 514 -37.70 11.09 10.43
N VAL A 515 -38.60 10.69 9.54
CA VAL A 515 -39.80 9.93 9.92
C VAL A 515 -39.59 8.45 9.63
N VAL A 516 -39.81 7.60 10.63
CA VAL A 516 -39.74 6.14 10.47
C VAL A 516 -41.08 5.64 9.94
N VAL A 517 -41.04 4.85 8.87
CA VAL A 517 -42.21 4.44 8.09
C VAL A 517 -42.29 2.93 7.84
N GLY A 518 -41.32 2.16 8.35
CA GLY A 518 -41.36 0.71 8.26
C GLY A 518 -40.20 0.02 8.95
N ILE A 519 -40.26 -1.30 8.99
CA ILE A 519 -39.30 -2.20 9.61
C ILE A 519 -38.98 -3.30 8.60
N VAL A 520 -37.70 -3.59 8.39
CA VAL A 520 -37.23 -4.67 7.53
C VAL A 520 -36.44 -5.65 8.39
N GLY A 521 -36.89 -6.90 8.41
CA GLY A 521 -36.15 -7.98 9.04
C GLY A 521 -35.27 -8.73 8.06
N TYR A 522 -34.08 -9.10 8.51
CA TYR A 522 -33.13 -9.91 7.75
C TYR A 522 -32.81 -11.20 8.49
N VAL A 523 -32.80 -12.30 7.73
CA VAL A 523 -32.34 -13.61 8.18
C VAL A 523 -30.95 -13.89 7.60
N GLN A 524 -30.09 -14.51 8.41
CA GLN A 524 -28.78 -14.96 7.97
C GLN A 524 -28.94 -16.28 7.22
N THR A 525 -28.49 -16.31 5.97
CA THR A 525 -28.44 -17.52 5.14
C THR A 525 -26.99 -17.85 4.81
N ALA A 526 -26.73 -19.04 4.26
CA ALA A 526 -25.40 -19.41 3.76
C ALA A 526 -24.86 -18.44 2.68
N ARG A 527 -25.75 -17.70 1.99
CA ARG A 527 -25.39 -16.69 0.97
C ARG A 527 -25.32 -15.26 1.53
N GLY A 528 -25.46 -15.08 2.85
CA GLY A 528 -25.51 -13.79 3.53
C GLY A 528 -26.92 -13.39 3.98
N LEU A 529 -27.11 -12.10 4.28
CA LEU A 529 -28.37 -11.57 4.76
C LEU A 529 -29.43 -11.51 3.64
N ARG A 530 -30.59 -12.12 3.88
CA ARG A 530 -31.77 -12.04 3.02
C ARG A 530 -32.89 -11.32 3.77
N SER A 531 -33.57 -10.38 3.13
CA SER A 531 -34.77 -9.76 3.72
C SER A 531 -35.87 -10.80 3.83
N LEU A 532 -36.43 -10.97 5.03
CA LEU A 532 -37.55 -11.85 5.28
C LEU A 532 -38.85 -11.15 4.90
N ASN A 533 -39.16 -10.05 5.61
CA ASN A 533 -40.36 -9.26 5.39
C ASN A 533 -40.12 -7.76 5.65
N THR A 534 -41.03 -6.91 5.19
CA THR A 534 -41.07 -5.47 5.44
C THR A 534 -42.45 -5.05 5.95
N VAL A 535 -42.51 -4.64 7.20
CA VAL A 535 -43.70 -4.04 7.81
C VAL A 535 -43.69 -2.54 7.54
N TRP A 536 -44.77 -1.95 7.03
CA TRP A 536 -44.88 -0.50 6.82
C TRP A 536 -45.85 0.12 7.83
N ALA A 537 -45.67 1.40 8.11
CA ALA A 537 -46.62 2.20 8.90
C ALA A 537 -47.98 2.33 8.21
N GLU A 538 -49.02 2.65 8.99
CA GLU A 538 -50.39 2.83 8.53
C GLU A 538 -50.51 4.13 7.70
N HIS A 539 -50.00 5.23 8.25
CA HIS A 539 -50.09 6.56 7.66
C HIS A 539 -48.76 6.99 7.04
N LEU A 540 -48.65 6.78 5.73
CA LEU A 540 -47.49 7.24 4.95
C LEU A 540 -47.72 8.63 4.34
N SER A 541 -46.79 9.54 4.63
CA SER A 541 -46.76 10.91 4.08
C SER A 541 -46.67 10.92 2.54
N GLU A 542 -47.22 11.96 1.90
CA GLU A 542 -47.11 12.12 0.46
C GLU A 542 -45.65 12.18 -0.03
N GLU A 543 -44.74 12.76 0.75
CA GLU A 543 -43.34 12.91 0.37
C GLU A 543 -42.66 11.55 0.16
N VAL A 544 -43.00 10.56 0.99
CA VAL A 544 -42.50 9.20 0.84
C VAL A 544 -43.22 8.47 -0.29
N LYS A 545 -44.53 8.65 -0.45
CA LYS A 545 -45.29 8.07 -1.58
C LYS A 545 -44.76 8.56 -2.93
N ARG A 546 -44.33 9.83 -3.03
CA ARG A 546 -43.68 10.40 -4.23
C ARG A 546 -42.41 9.66 -4.64
N ARG A 547 -41.76 8.92 -3.73
CA ARG A 547 -40.57 8.12 -4.04
C ARG A 547 -40.86 6.96 -4.99
N PHE A 548 -42.10 6.46 -4.98
CA PHE A 548 -42.55 5.34 -5.80
C PHE A 548 -43.00 5.76 -7.21
N TYR A 549 -42.99 7.06 -7.50
CA TYR A 549 -43.39 7.60 -8.80
C TYR A 549 -42.26 8.39 -9.46
N LYS A 550 -42.13 8.26 -10.78
CA LYS A 550 -41.30 9.18 -11.57
C LYS A 550 -41.96 10.56 -11.64
N ASN A 551 -43.24 10.60 -12.04
CA ASN A 551 -44.07 11.80 -12.10
C ASN A 551 -45.28 11.62 -11.17
N TRP A 552 -45.36 12.42 -10.11
CA TRP A 552 -46.42 12.35 -9.10
C TRP A 552 -47.76 12.91 -9.60
N TYR A 553 -47.73 14.01 -10.35
CA TYR A 553 -48.93 14.72 -10.76
C TYR A 553 -49.69 14.02 -11.90
N LYS A 554 -48.97 13.28 -12.76
CA LYS A 554 -49.59 12.43 -13.80
C LYS A 554 -50.07 11.07 -13.28
N ALA A 555 -49.65 10.66 -12.09
CA ALA A 555 -50.00 9.34 -11.55
C ALA A 555 -51.36 9.35 -10.85
N LYS A 556 -52.05 8.20 -10.82
CA LYS A 556 -53.27 7.98 -10.02
C LYS A 556 -53.03 7.92 -8.49
N LYS A 557 -51.77 8.07 -8.04
CA LYS A 557 -51.35 8.11 -6.63
C LYS A 557 -51.83 6.93 -5.75
N LYS A 558 -51.95 5.73 -6.33
CA LYS A 558 -52.43 4.49 -5.66
C LYS A 558 -51.40 3.74 -4.79
N ALA A 559 -50.21 4.30 -4.54
CA ALA A 559 -49.20 3.64 -3.73
C ALA A 559 -49.72 3.46 -2.28
N PHE A 560 -49.57 2.24 -1.74
CA PHE A 560 -50.00 1.83 -0.41
C PHE A 560 -51.51 1.82 -0.13
N THR A 561 -52.38 2.12 -1.09
CA THR A 561 -53.84 2.14 -0.83
C THR A 561 -54.40 0.79 -0.40
N LYS A 562 -53.83 -0.33 -0.89
CA LYS A 562 -54.20 -1.68 -0.43
C LYS A 562 -53.57 -2.03 0.92
N TYR A 563 -52.39 -1.50 1.22
CA TYR A 563 -51.69 -1.79 2.47
C TYR A 563 -52.40 -1.14 3.66
N VAL A 564 -52.93 0.08 3.49
CA VAL A 564 -53.76 0.74 4.51
C VAL A 564 -55.00 -0.08 4.87
N LYS A 565 -55.59 -0.82 3.92
CA LYS A 565 -56.74 -1.69 4.20
C LYS A 565 -56.41 -2.79 5.21
N LYS A 566 -55.18 -3.33 5.19
CA LYS A 566 -54.74 -4.34 6.17
C LYS A 566 -54.81 -3.85 7.62
N TYR A 567 -54.65 -2.54 7.82
CA TYR A 567 -54.81 -1.92 9.14
C TYR A 567 -56.28 -1.73 9.51
N ALA A 568 -57.12 -1.36 8.53
CA ALA A 568 -58.57 -1.25 8.71
C ALA A 568 -59.23 -2.61 9.03
N ASP A 569 -58.70 -3.70 8.47
CA ASP A 569 -59.20 -5.08 8.65
C ASP A 569 -58.68 -5.74 9.96
N GLY A 570 -58.39 -4.92 11.00
CA GLY A 570 -58.09 -5.40 12.35
C GLY A 570 -56.63 -5.76 12.65
N LYS A 571 -55.66 -5.31 11.84
CA LYS A 571 -54.19 -5.42 12.06
C LYS A 571 -53.60 -6.83 12.22
N LYS A 572 -54.41 -7.90 12.17
CA LYS A 572 -53.97 -9.30 12.38
C LYS A 572 -52.79 -9.70 11.50
N GLU A 573 -52.82 -9.32 10.22
CA GLU A 573 -51.69 -9.60 9.30
C GLU A 573 -50.41 -8.89 9.75
N ILE A 574 -50.51 -7.63 10.18
CA ILE A 574 -49.34 -6.83 10.60
C ILE A 574 -48.73 -7.41 11.88
N GLU A 575 -49.56 -7.81 12.85
CA GLU A 575 -49.10 -8.44 14.09
C GLU A 575 -48.41 -9.78 13.82
N ALA A 576 -48.93 -10.57 12.88
CA ALA A 576 -48.29 -11.79 12.43
C ALA A 576 -46.93 -11.52 11.74
N GLU A 577 -46.86 -10.51 10.87
CA GLU A 577 -45.59 -10.10 10.24
C GLU A 577 -44.56 -9.64 11.30
N VAL A 578 -44.99 -8.85 12.30
CA VAL A 578 -44.13 -8.40 13.40
C VAL A 578 -43.64 -9.58 14.25
N ALA A 579 -44.52 -10.54 14.57
CA ALA A 579 -44.14 -11.75 15.30
C ALA A 579 -43.12 -12.60 14.51
N GLU A 580 -43.28 -12.70 13.19
CA GLU A 580 -42.33 -13.38 12.31
C GLU A 580 -40.95 -12.71 12.36
N LEU A 581 -40.90 -11.37 12.37
CA LEU A 581 -39.65 -10.63 12.50
C LEU A 581 -38.94 -10.94 13.82
N LYS A 582 -39.67 -10.99 14.94
CA LYS A 582 -39.10 -11.30 16.26
C LYS A 582 -38.51 -12.71 16.32
N LYS A 583 -39.16 -13.68 15.66
CA LYS A 583 -38.80 -15.10 15.73
C LYS A 583 -37.61 -15.46 14.82
N HIS A 584 -37.58 -14.94 13.60
CA HIS A 584 -36.69 -15.45 12.56
C HIS A 584 -35.56 -14.50 12.15
N CYS A 585 -35.65 -13.21 12.47
CA CYS A 585 -34.67 -12.24 12.00
C CYS A 585 -33.51 -12.07 12.97
N CYS A 586 -32.29 -12.06 12.43
CA CYS A 586 -31.08 -11.76 13.19
C CYS A 586 -30.72 -10.26 13.17
N VAL A 587 -31.12 -9.55 12.11
CA VAL A 587 -30.84 -8.12 11.93
C VAL A 587 -32.13 -7.39 11.62
N ILE A 588 -32.40 -6.32 12.36
CA ILE A 588 -33.56 -5.45 12.17
C ILE A 588 -33.10 -4.08 11.65
N ARG A 589 -33.80 -3.56 10.65
CA ARG A 589 -33.57 -2.21 10.12
C ARG A 589 -34.87 -1.44 10.09
N VAL A 590 -34.83 -0.17 10.45
CA VAL A 590 -35.94 0.75 10.21
C VAL A 590 -35.83 1.37 8.82
N LEU A 591 -36.96 1.53 8.14
CA LEU A 591 -37.11 2.36 6.96
C LEU A 591 -37.48 3.76 7.40
N ALA A 592 -36.57 4.70 7.18
CA ALA A 592 -36.76 6.09 7.56
C ALA A 592 -36.57 7.02 6.37
N HIS A 593 -37.35 8.09 6.30
CA HIS A 593 -37.27 9.07 5.23
C HIS A 593 -36.98 10.48 5.73
N THR A 594 -36.28 11.26 4.91
CA THR A 594 -36.07 12.69 5.18
C THR A 594 -37.33 13.50 4.89
N GLN A 595 -37.48 14.64 5.55
CA GLN A 595 -38.54 15.62 5.30
C GLN A 595 -37.99 16.77 4.45
N VAL A 596 -38.07 16.65 3.12
CA VAL A 596 -37.38 17.60 2.22
C VAL A 596 -38.06 18.96 2.19
N ARG A 597 -39.37 19.03 2.51
CA ARG A 597 -40.11 20.30 2.57
C ARG A 597 -39.62 21.24 3.67
N LYS A 598 -38.96 20.71 4.70
CA LYS A 598 -38.42 21.50 5.82
C LYS A 598 -37.12 22.23 5.48
N VAL A 599 -36.43 21.83 4.41
CA VAL A 599 -35.15 22.42 4.00
C VAL A 599 -35.30 23.30 2.75
N PRO A 600 -34.49 24.37 2.59
CA PRO A 600 -34.61 25.36 1.50
C PRO A 600 -34.03 24.87 0.16
N ILE A 601 -34.32 23.64 -0.24
CA ILE A 601 -33.72 22.98 -1.41
C ILE A 601 -34.61 23.10 -2.67
N ALA A 602 -35.79 23.71 -2.55
CA ALA A 602 -36.73 23.88 -3.65
C ALA A 602 -36.21 24.82 -4.75
N GLN A 603 -35.99 24.31 -5.97
CA GLN A 603 -35.98 25.13 -7.18
C GLN A 603 -37.43 25.39 -7.60
N LYS A 604 -37.83 26.66 -7.68
CA LYS A 604 -39.17 27.13 -8.13
C LYS A 604 -39.45 26.88 -9.64
N LYS A 605 -38.77 25.93 -10.30
CA LYS A 605 -39.00 25.64 -11.73
C LYS A 605 -39.96 24.46 -11.85
N ALA A 606 -41.08 24.69 -12.55
CA ALA A 606 -42.17 23.74 -12.81
C ALA A 606 -41.72 22.39 -13.45
N HIS A 607 -40.47 22.28 -13.91
CA HIS A 607 -39.96 21.10 -14.61
C HIS A 607 -39.11 20.10 -13.79
N LEU A 608 -38.92 20.29 -12.47
CA LEU A 608 -38.13 19.36 -11.63
C LEU A 608 -38.95 18.83 -10.43
N MET A 609 -39.91 17.96 -10.73
CA MET A 609 -40.71 17.18 -9.78
C MET A 609 -39.90 16.19 -8.91
N GLU A 610 -38.59 16.05 -9.16
CA GLU A 610 -37.70 15.12 -8.45
C GLU A 610 -37.23 15.63 -7.08
N ILE A 611 -37.32 16.95 -6.83
CA ILE A 611 -36.69 17.60 -5.66
C ILE A 611 -37.55 17.51 -4.38
N GLN A 612 -38.88 17.33 -4.48
CA GLN A 612 -39.76 17.11 -3.32
C GLN A 612 -39.88 15.63 -2.90
N LYS A 613 -39.04 14.75 -3.43
CA LYS A 613 -39.06 13.32 -3.08
C LYS A 613 -38.26 13.10 -1.80
N ALA A 614 -38.89 12.52 -0.77
CA ALA A 614 -38.18 12.09 0.42
C ALA A 614 -37.10 11.05 0.07
N HIS A 615 -35.96 11.14 0.75
CA HIS A 615 -34.93 10.10 0.63
C HIS A 615 -35.26 8.99 1.62
N LEU A 616 -35.73 7.83 1.13
CA LEU A 616 -36.01 6.66 1.95
C LEU A 616 -34.76 5.79 2.14
N MET A 617 -34.29 5.58 3.37
CA MET A 617 -33.13 4.73 3.70
C MET A 617 -33.47 3.65 4.73
N GLU A 618 -32.72 2.56 4.70
CA GLU A 618 -32.65 1.62 5.82
C GLU A 618 -31.59 2.11 6.82
N ILE A 619 -31.93 2.12 8.11
CA ILE A 619 -31.02 2.34 9.23
C ILE A 619 -31.07 1.08 10.10
N GLN A 620 -29.91 0.48 10.38
CA GLN A 620 -29.86 -0.70 11.25
C GLN A 620 -30.09 -0.30 12.71
N VAL A 621 -30.89 -1.10 13.41
CA VAL A 621 -31.06 -1.00 14.86
C VAL A 621 -30.05 -1.95 15.50
N ASN A 622 -29.15 -1.41 16.32
CA ASN A 622 -28.18 -2.19 17.09
C ASN A 622 -28.56 -2.13 18.57
N GLY A 623 -28.14 -3.13 19.36
CA GLY A 623 -28.45 -3.21 20.79
C GLY A 623 -29.64 -4.10 21.11
N GLY A 624 -29.58 -4.82 22.23
CA GLY A 624 -30.62 -5.72 22.71
C GLY A 624 -30.81 -6.98 21.87
N THR A 625 -31.84 -7.75 22.23
CA THR A 625 -32.28 -8.95 21.51
C THR A 625 -33.05 -8.59 20.23
N ALA A 626 -33.26 -9.57 19.33
CA ALA A 626 -34.03 -9.34 18.11
C ALA A 626 -35.45 -8.84 18.40
N ALA A 627 -36.11 -9.39 19.43
CA ALA A 627 -37.45 -8.96 19.85
C ALA A 627 -37.45 -7.50 20.32
N GLN A 628 -36.51 -7.12 21.20
CA GLN A 628 -36.37 -5.74 21.68
C GLN A 628 -36.10 -4.75 20.55
N LYS A 629 -35.33 -5.14 19.52
CA LYS A 629 -35.11 -4.30 18.32
C LYS A 629 -36.38 -4.10 17.50
N VAL A 630 -37.20 -5.14 17.36
CA VAL A 630 -38.48 -5.04 16.66
C VAL A 630 -39.44 -4.13 17.43
N ASP A 631 -39.53 -4.28 18.76
CA ASP A 631 -40.38 -3.44 19.60
C ASP A 631 -39.95 -1.97 19.54
N PHE A 632 -38.65 -1.71 19.71
CA PHE A 632 -38.08 -0.37 19.52
C PHE A 632 -38.38 0.21 18.12
N ALA A 633 -38.28 -0.60 17.07
CA ALA A 633 -38.54 -0.17 15.70
C ALA A 633 -40.04 0.09 15.45
N TYR A 634 -40.93 -0.70 16.08
CA TYR A 634 -42.37 -0.56 15.99
C TYR A 634 -42.85 0.70 16.71
N ASP A 635 -42.31 0.97 17.89
CA ASP A 635 -42.61 2.19 18.66
C ASP A 635 -42.20 3.47 17.93
N LEU A 636 -41.24 3.40 17.02
CA LEU A 636 -40.79 4.53 16.21
C LEU A 636 -41.66 4.76 14.97
N LEU A 637 -42.53 3.84 14.57
CA LEU A 637 -43.37 4.02 13.39
C LEU A 637 -44.18 5.32 13.48
N GLU A 638 -44.17 6.08 12.39
CA GLU A 638 -44.84 7.38 12.23
C GLU A 638 -44.27 8.52 13.09
N LYS A 639 -43.27 8.24 13.94
CA LYS A 639 -42.61 9.25 14.78
C LYS A 639 -41.46 9.93 14.04
N ALA A 640 -41.26 11.20 14.39
CA ALA A 640 -40.12 11.98 13.94
C ALA A 640 -38.94 11.76 14.90
N VAL A 641 -37.81 11.33 14.33
CA VAL A 641 -36.54 11.09 15.03
C VAL A 641 -35.62 12.30 14.80
N PRO A 642 -35.27 13.06 15.85
CA PRO A 642 -34.29 14.15 15.75
C PRO A 642 -32.87 13.59 15.74
N VAL A 643 -31.92 14.38 15.22
CA VAL A 643 -30.51 13.94 15.09
C VAL A 643 -29.82 13.72 16.44
N SER A 644 -30.24 14.46 17.47
CA SER A 644 -29.75 14.37 18.86
C SER A 644 -30.02 13.02 19.51
N SER A 645 -31.05 12.29 19.05
CA SER A 645 -31.34 10.93 19.53
C SER A 645 -30.38 9.87 18.96
N VAL A 646 -29.63 10.20 17.90
CA VAL A 646 -28.74 9.28 17.19
C VAL A 646 -27.27 9.59 17.48
N PHE A 647 -26.89 10.86 17.46
CA PHE A 647 -25.52 11.30 17.67
C PHE A 647 -25.40 12.22 18.87
N THR A 648 -24.26 12.15 19.54
CA THR A 648 -23.91 13.08 20.63
C THR A 648 -22.83 14.06 20.19
N GLN A 649 -22.74 15.20 20.89
CA GLN A 649 -21.58 16.09 20.74
C GLN A 649 -20.30 15.33 21.09
N ASN A 650 -19.19 15.70 20.47
CA ASN A 650 -17.89 15.04 20.58
C ASN A 650 -17.85 13.58 20.08
N GLU A 651 -18.90 13.04 19.48
CA GLU A 651 -18.85 11.71 18.88
C GLU A 651 -18.01 11.72 17.59
N MET A 652 -17.38 10.58 17.28
CA MET A 652 -16.79 10.32 15.97
C MET A 652 -17.80 9.63 15.07
N ILE A 653 -18.02 10.19 13.90
CA ILE A 653 -18.97 9.69 12.90
C ILE A 653 -18.33 9.59 11.52
N ASP A 654 -18.97 8.86 10.63
CA ASP A 654 -18.56 8.72 9.24
C ASP A 654 -19.55 9.44 8.32
N ALA A 655 -19.02 10.22 7.38
CA ALA A 655 -19.81 10.92 6.38
C ALA A 655 -19.82 10.15 5.05
N ILE A 656 -20.97 9.61 4.68
CA ILE A 656 -21.17 8.81 3.46
C ILE A 656 -21.98 9.63 2.47
N ALA A 657 -21.36 9.96 1.35
CA ALA A 657 -21.99 10.80 0.34
C ALA A 657 -21.46 10.54 -1.06
N ILE A 658 -22.13 11.17 -2.03
CA ILE A 658 -21.67 11.20 -3.41
C ILE A 658 -20.84 12.46 -3.64
N THR A 659 -19.65 12.34 -4.21
CA THR A 659 -18.77 13.49 -4.50
C THR A 659 -19.36 14.44 -5.55
N LYS A 660 -18.86 15.69 -5.61
CA LYS A 660 -19.19 16.62 -6.71
C LYS A 660 -18.89 15.93 -8.05
N GLY A 661 -19.80 16.05 -9.02
CA GLY A 661 -19.55 15.57 -10.38
C GLY A 661 -18.73 16.60 -11.13
N HIS A 662 -17.61 16.18 -11.71
CA HIS A 662 -16.77 17.03 -12.57
C HIS A 662 -16.97 16.71 -14.06
N GLY A 663 -17.85 15.75 -14.38
CA GLY A 663 -18.09 15.34 -15.76
C GLY A 663 -16.99 14.43 -16.27
N THR A 664 -16.72 14.51 -17.58
CA THR A 664 -15.60 13.81 -18.21
C THR A 664 -14.35 14.65 -18.06
N GLU A 665 -13.38 14.14 -17.31
CA GLU A 665 -12.13 14.82 -17.05
C GLU A 665 -10.97 14.16 -17.81
N GLY A 666 -9.98 14.98 -18.16
CA GLY A 666 -8.71 14.52 -18.70
C GLY A 666 -7.95 13.67 -17.69
N VAL A 667 -7.00 12.90 -18.18
CA VAL A 667 -6.22 11.97 -17.34
C VAL A 667 -5.46 12.69 -16.21
N VAL A 668 -4.99 13.92 -16.47
CA VAL A 668 -4.28 14.77 -15.51
C VAL A 668 -5.15 15.07 -14.28
N THR A 669 -6.35 15.63 -14.47
CA THR A 669 -7.25 15.94 -13.34
C THR A 669 -7.78 14.66 -12.68
N ARG A 670 -8.12 13.64 -13.47
CA ARG A 670 -8.77 12.41 -13.00
C ARG A 670 -7.86 11.49 -12.17
N TRP A 671 -6.57 11.46 -12.50
CA TRP A 671 -5.59 10.55 -11.92
C TRP A 671 -4.40 11.24 -11.26
N GLY A 672 -4.25 12.55 -11.43
CA GLY A 672 -3.08 13.29 -10.94
C GLY A 672 -1.82 12.99 -11.74
N VAL A 673 -1.94 12.47 -12.97
CA VAL A 673 -0.76 12.26 -13.83
C VAL A 673 -0.21 13.60 -14.29
N SER A 674 1.09 13.65 -14.48
CA SER A 674 1.78 14.79 -15.08
C SER A 674 1.28 15.04 -16.51
N ARG A 675 1.23 16.31 -16.89
CA ARG A 675 1.18 16.78 -18.27
C ARG A 675 2.51 16.42 -18.96
N LEU A 676 2.47 16.38 -20.29
CA LEU A 676 3.63 16.22 -21.16
C LEU A 676 4.27 17.61 -21.43
N PRO A 677 5.52 17.67 -21.92
CA PRO A 677 6.17 18.94 -22.26
C PRO A 677 5.32 19.80 -23.21
N ARG A 678 5.43 21.13 -23.08
CA ARG A 678 4.61 22.09 -23.84
C ARG A 678 4.68 21.89 -25.36
N LYS A 679 5.85 21.49 -25.89
CA LYS A 679 6.08 21.25 -27.33
C LYS A 679 5.54 19.91 -27.83
N THR A 680 4.87 19.12 -27.00
CA THR A 680 4.34 17.81 -27.41
C THR A 680 3.23 17.97 -28.45
N HIS A 681 3.46 17.40 -29.64
CA HIS A 681 2.49 17.38 -30.72
C HIS A 681 1.21 16.63 -30.32
N ARG A 682 0.04 17.10 -30.79
CA ARG A 682 -1.31 16.58 -30.46
C ARG A 682 -1.76 16.74 -29.00
N GLY A 683 -1.00 17.46 -28.17
CA GLY A 683 -1.49 18.02 -26.90
C GLY A 683 -0.86 17.41 -25.64
N LEU A 684 -0.69 18.28 -24.64
CA LEU A 684 0.10 18.03 -23.44
C LEU A 684 -0.64 17.32 -22.30
N ARG A 685 -1.98 17.29 -22.26
CA ARG A 685 -2.74 16.72 -21.13
C ARG A 685 -3.13 15.25 -21.34
N LYS A 686 -2.14 14.42 -21.68
CA LYS A 686 -2.29 13.00 -22.04
C LYS A 686 -1.26 12.15 -21.30
N VAL A 687 -1.46 10.82 -21.30
CA VAL A 687 -0.41 9.86 -20.94
C VAL A 687 0.32 9.50 -22.22
N ALA A 688 1.65 9.49 -22.20
CA ALA A 688 2.47 9.20 -23.38
C ALA A 688 2.31 7.75 -23.85
N CYS A 689 2.49 6.78 -22.94
CA CYS A 689 2.37 5.36 -23.22
C CYS A 689 1.18 4.76 -22.46
N ILE A 690 0.22 4.17 -23.18
CA ILE A 690 -0.99 3.54 -22.60
C ILE A 690 -0.83 2.03 -22.36
N GLY A 691 0.34 1.49 -22.64
CA GLY A 691 0.66 0.07 -22.56
C GLY A 691 1.76 -0.27 -23.56
N ALA A 692 2.56 -1.29 -23.23
CA ALA A 692 3.46 -1.90 -24.20
C ALA A 692 2.64 -2.59 -25.31
N TRP A 693 3.29 -2.97 -26.42
CA TRP A 693 2.65 -3.72 -27.51
C TRP A 693 2.00 -5.00 -26.98
N HIS A 694 2.69 -5.72 -26.10
CA HIS A 694 2.18 -6.92 -25.45
C HIS A 694 2.02 -6.67 -23.93
N PRO A 695 0.86 -7.02 -23.34
CA PRO A 695 -0.32 -7.61 -23.96
C PRO A 695 -1.03 -6.63 -24.93
N ALA A 696 -1.64 -7.15 -26.00
CA ALA A 696 -2.35 -6.38 -27.04
C ALA A 696 -3.70 -5.80 -26.55
N ARG A 697 -3.70 -5.27 -25.32
CA ARG A 697 -4.83 -4.63 -24.65
C ARG A 697 -4.29 -3.65 -23.62
N VAL A 698 -4.96 -2.51 -23.52
CA VAL A 698 -4.68 -1.52 -22.49
C VAL A 698 -5.06 -2.11 -21.12
N GLY A 699 -4.13 -2.07 -20.16
CA GLY A 699 -4.39 -2.50 -18.79
C GLY A 699 -5.46 -1.63 -18.11
N TRP A 700 -6.33 -2.26 -17.31
CA TRP A 700 -7.37 -1.53 -16.55
C TRP A 700 -6.78 -0.62 -15.46
N THR A 701 -5.52 -0.85 -15.08
CA THR A 701 -4.70 -0.05 -14.16
C THR A 701 -4.19 1.24 -14.79
N VAL A 702 -4.14 1.32 -16.13
CA VAL A 702 -3.60 2.47 -16.84
C VAL A 702 -4.51 3.68 -16.66
N ALA A 703 -3.91 4.80 -16.29
CA ALA A 703 -4.62 6.06 -16.15
C ALA A 703 -5.20 6.50 -17.50
N ARG A 704 -6.53 6.65 -17.57
CA ARG A 704 -7.25 7.12 -18.76
C ARG A 704 -8.18 8.26 -18.42
N SER A 705 -8.51 9.12 -19.39
CA SER A 705 -9.60 10.08 -19.27
C SER A 705 -10.94 9.37 -19.00
N GLY A 706 -11.91 10.11 -18.49
CA GLY A 706 -13.25 9.58 -18.25
C GLY A 706 -13.95 10.30 -17.11
N ALA A 707 -15.04 9.71 -16.61
CA ALA A 707 -15.82 10.30 -15.54
C ALA A 707 -14.96 10.55 -14.27
N MET A 708 -15.00 11.77 -13.75
CA MET A 708 -14.43 12.14 -12.46
C MET A 708 -15.51 12.73 -11.55
N GLY A 709 -15.48 12.32 -10.29
CA GLY A 709 -16.49 12.72 -9.34
C GLY A 709 -17.81 12.00 -9.54
N PHE A 710 -18.83 12.42 -8.78
CA PHE A 710 -20.08 11.69 -8.65
C PHE A 710 -19.86 10.21 -8.24
N ASN A 711 -18.86 9.96 -7.39
CA ASN A 711 -18.56 8.64 -6.86
C ASN A 711 -19.09 8.51 -5.44
N HIS A 712 -19.43 7.30 -5.01
CA HIS A 712 -19.75 7.01 -3.61
C HIS A 712 -18.46 6.99 -2.79
N ARG A 713 -18.44 7.73 -1.68
CA ARG A 713 -17.32 7.78 -0.73
C ARG A 713 -17.84 7.68 0.69
N THR A 714 -17.05 7.01 1.53
CA THR A 714 -17.20 6.98 2.98
C THR A 714 -15.98 7.69 3.53
N GLU A 715 -16.18 8.88 4.08
CA GLU A 715 -15.14 9.63 4.76
C GLU A 715 -15.27 9.39 6.25
N MET A 716 -14.29 8.67 6.81
CA MET A 716 -14.37 8.17 8.18
C MET A 716 -13.90 9.21 9.20
N ASN A 717 -14.27 9.00 10.46
CA ASN A 717 -13.68 9.68 11.62
C ASN A 717 -13.81 11.21 11.59
N LYS A 718 -15.01 11.71 11.32
CA LYS A 718 -15.41 13.10 11.48
C LYS A 718 -15.89 13.34 12.90
N LYS A 719 -15.24 14.28 13.59
CA LYS A 719 -15.66 14.71 14.93
C LYS A 719 -16.87 15.62 14.81
N VAL A 720 -17.90 15.36 15.62
CA VAL A 720 -19.05 16.26 15.82
C VAL A 720 -18.64 17.33 16.82
N TYR A 721 -18.63 18.60 16.38
CA TYR A 721 -18.29 19.73 17.24
C TYR A 721 -19.49 20.32 17.94
N ARG A 722 -20.64 20.36 17.27
CA ARG A 722 -21.88 20.87 17.83
C ARG A 722 -23.08 20.22 17.15
N ILE A 723 -24.13 19.99 17.91
CA ILE A 723 -25.46 19.68 17.40
C ILE A 723 -26.33 20.85 17.81
N GLY A 724 -26.86 21.60 16.84
CA GLY A 724 -27.79 22.69 17.11
C GLY A 724 -29.21 22.19 16.97
N VAL A 725 -30.02 22.32 18.02
CA VAL A 725 -31.41 21.84 18.06
C VAL A 725 -32.34 23.04 17.99
N LYS A 726 -33.21 23.05 16.97
CA LYS A 726 -34.11 24.16 16.68
C LYS A 726 -34.96 24.51 17.91
N GLY A 727 -34.97 25.79 18.28
CA GLY A 727 -35.72 26.31 19.43
C GLY A 727 -34.92 26.30 20.74
N GLU A 728 -33.75 25.67 20.78
CA GLU A 728 -32.83 25.73 21.91
C GLU A 728 -31.68 26.72 21.67
N ALA A 729 -31.04 27.16 22.77
CA ALA A 729 -29.82 27.97 22.71
C ALA A 729 -28.70 27.28 21.92
N SER A 730 -28.70 25.94 21.89
CA SER A 730 -27.76 25.11 21.14
C SER A 730 -27.79 25.38 19.63
N HIS A 731 -28.92 25.85 19.07
CA HIS A 731 -29.07 26.22 17.66
C HIS A 731 -28.34 27.51 17.26
N SER A 732 -28.21 28.45 18.20
CA SER A 732 -27.46 29.67 17.93
C SER A 732 -25.98 29.35 17.66
N ALA A 733 -25.29 30.18 16.88
CA ALA A 733 -23.84 30.11 16.71
C ALA A 733 -23.08 30.90 17.79
N THR A 734 -23.78 31.37 18.83
CA THR A 734 -23.20 32.04 19.98
C THR A 734 -22.42 31.05 20.85
N THR A 735 -21.30 31.50 21.40
CA THR A 735 -20.49 30.80 22.40
C THR A 735 -20.44 31.61 23.70
N GLU A 736 -19.86 31.06 24.77
CA GLU A 736 -19.70 31.77 26.06
C GLU A 736 -18.86 33.06 25.93
N HIS A 737 -18.04 33.17 24.89
CA HIS A 737 -17.18 34.33 24.63
C HIS A 737 -17.84 35.39 23.73
N ASP A 738 -18.97 35.06 23.08
CA ASP A 738 -19.65 35.98 22.19
C ASP A 738 -20.60 36.88 22.98
N VAL A 739 -20.44 38.20 22.85
CA VAL A 739 -21.34 39.19 23.47
C VAL A 739 -22.66 39.31 22.71
N THR A 740 -22.64 39.09 21.40
CA THR A 740 -23.81 39.21 20.53
C THR A 740 -24.36 37.84 20.15
N VAL A 741 -25.68 37.69 20.25
CA VAL A 741 -26.37 36.49 19.78
C VAL A 741 -26.29 36.44 18.26
N LYS A 742 -25.80 35.34 17.70
CA LYS A 742 -25.67 35.13 16.26
C LYS A 742 -26.23 33.77 15.85
N ASP A 743 -26.84 33.70 14.68
CA ASP A 743 -27.35 32.45 14.10
C ASP A 743 -26.24 31.74 13.30
N ILE A 744 -26.34 30.41 13.17
CA ILE A 744 -25.39 29.62 12.36
C ILE A 744 -25.44 29.98 10.88
N THR A 745 -26.55 30.55 10.41
CA THR A 745 -26.67 31.06 9.06
C THR A 745 -25.79 32.31 8.90
N PRO A 746 -24.78 32.28 8.01
CA PRO A 746 -23.94 33.44 7.79
C PRO A 746 -24.75 34.62 7.22
N MET A 747 -24.27 35.86 7.41
CA MET A 747 -24.94 37.03 6.84
C MET A 747 -25.21 36.89 5.33
N GLY A 748 -26.47 37.03 4.93
CA GLY A 748 -26.94 36.83 3.55
C GLY A 748 -27.24 35.37 3.18
N GLY A 749 -27.09 34.42 4.10
CA GLY A 749 -27.31 33.00 3.91
C GLY A 749 -26.09 32.22 3.42
N PHE A 750 -26.15 30.89 3.46
CA PHE A 750 -25.12 30.05 2.85
C PHE A 750 -25.20 30.14 1.32
N PRO A 751 -24.09 30.44 0.61
CA PRO A 751 -24.12 30.63 -0.84
C PRO A 751 -24.61 29.38 -1.57
N HIS A 752 -25.58 29.53 -2.47
CA HIS A 752 -26.24 28.42 -3.18
C HIS A 752 -26.95 27.38 -2.29
N TYR A 753 -27.18 27.68 -1.01
CA TYR A 753 -28.02 26.87 -0.13
C TYR A 753 -29.23 27.67 0.31
N GLY A 754 -29.02 28.68 1.16
CA GLY A 754 -30.06 29.46 1.83
C GLY A 754 -29.80 29.56 3.34
N VAL A 755 -30.87 29.74 4.10
CA VAL A 755 -30.88 29.83 5.56
C VAL A 755 -31.05 28.44 6.17
N VAL A 756 -30.33 28.13 7.25
CA VAL A 756 -30.52 26.90 8.04
C VAL A 756 -31.68 27.14 9.01
N LYS A 757 -32.74 26.34 8.92
CA LYS A 757 -33.98 26.53 9.73
C LYS A 757 -34.27 25.38 10.68
N GLU A 758 -33.71 24.21 10.38
CA GLU A 758 -33.88 23.00 11.18
C GLU A 758 -32.61 22.71 11.99
N ASP A 759 -32.63 21.62 12.74
CA ASP A 759 -31.46 21.14 13.47
C ASP A 759 -30.25 21.01 12.52
N TYR A 760 -29.04 21.14 13.05
CA TYR A 760 -27.84 20.92 12.27
C TYR A 760 -26.76 20.19 13.05
N VAL A 761 -25.87 19.56 12.30
CA VAL A 761 -24.63 18.98 12.81
C VAL A 761 -23.45 19.74 12.23
N MET A 762 -22.60 20.27 13.11
CA MET A 762 -21.31 20.85 12.77
C MET A 762 -20.23 19.78 12.86
N ILE A 763 -19.62 19.45 11.73
CA ILE A 763 -18.55 18.44 11.67
C ILE A 763 -17.20 19.06 11.33
N LYS A 764 -16.13 18.46 11.87
CA LYS A 764 -14.74 18.86 11.59
C LYS A 764 -14.39 18.70 10.11
N GLY A 765 -13.85 19.77 9.52
CA GLY A 765 -13.31 19.79 8.17
C GLY A 765 -14.37 19.74 7.07
N ALA A 766 -13.94 19.38 5.87
CA ALA A 766 -14.82 19.17 4.72
C ALA A 766 -15.54 17.81 4.79
N CYS A 767 -16.64 17.68 4.06
CA CYS A 767 -17.29 16.40 3.75
C CYS A 767 -17.57 16.25 2.25
N PRO A 768 -17.81 15.04 1.74
CA PRO A 768 -18.00 14.83 0.31
C PRO A 768 -19.31 15.44 -0.17
N GLY A 769 -19.33 15.94 -1.41
CA GLY A 769 -20.55 16.44 -2.05
C GLY A 769 -20.66 17.96 -2.14
N VAL A 770 -21.59 18.40 -2.97
CA VAL A 770 -21.96 19.82 -3.14
C VAL A 770 -22.98 20.25 -2.09
N LYS A 771 -23.17 21.56 -1.92
CA LYS A 771 -24.27 22.10 -1.12
C LYS A 771 -25.62 21.56 -1.64
N ARG A 772 -26.62 21.41 -0.76
CA ARG A 772 -27.92 20.75 -1.00
C ARG A 772 -27.86 19.23 -1.20
N ARG A 773 -26.68 18.62 -1.22
CA ARG A 773 -26.57 17.16 -1.35
C ARG A 773 -26.92 16.48 -0.04
N VAL A 774 -27.68 15.39 -0.13
CA VAL A 774 -27.93 14.49 1.00
C VAL A 774 -26.64 13.77 1.42
N ILE A 775 -26.32 13.84 2.70
CA ILE A 775 -25.20 13.19 3.36
C ILE A 775 -25.78 12.18 4.34
N THR A 776 -25.34 10.92 4.25
CA THR A 776 -25.68 9.91 5.25
C THR A 776 -24.58 9.91 6.31
N LEU A 777 -24.93 10.28 7.52
CA LEU A 777 -24.06 10.21 8.68
C LEU A 777 -24.26 8.84 9.33
N ARG A 778 -23.18 8.15 9.65
CA ARG A 778 -23.22 6.84 10.32
C ARG A 778 -22.30 6.89 11.53
N LYS A 779 -22.66 6.22 12.63
CA LYS A 779 -21.70 5.96 13.72
C LYS A 779 -20.46 5.25 13.16
N SER A 780 -19.30 5.47 13.78
CA SER A 780 -18.07 4.79 13.37
C SER A 780 -18.21 3.27 13.45
N ILE A 781 -17.64 2.54 12.49
CA ILE A 781 -17.70 1.06 12.46
C ILE A 781 -17.05 0.47 13.72
N PHE A 782 -15.93 1.06 14.11
CA PHE A 782 -15.18 0.69 15.29
C PHE A 782 -15.23 1.85 16.29
N PRO A 783 -15.48 1.56 17.58
CA PRO A 783 -15.34 2.55 18.64
C PRO A 783 -13.96 3.22 18.57
N GLN A 784 -13.95 4.55 18.53
CA GLN A 784 -12.70 5.31 18.41
C GLN A 784 -12.15 5.60 19.81
N THR A 785 -10.99 5.02 20.14
CA THR A 785 -10.34 5.15 21.46
C THR A 785 -9.11 6.06 21.45
N SER A 786 -8.73 6.61 20.28
CA SER A 786 -7.57 7.49 20.20
C SER A 786 -7.77 8.77 21.00
N ARG A 787 -6.69 9.33 21.58
CA ARG A 787 -6.73 10.61 22.30
C ARG A 787 -7.38 11.75 21.49
N LYS A 788 -7.14 11.79 20.18
CA LYS A 788 -7.77 12.76 19.26
C LYS A 788 -9.28 12.57 19.13
N ALA A 789 -9.75 11.32 19.21
CA ALA A 789 -11.16 11.00 19.14
C ALA A 789 -11.90 11.28 20.45
N LEU A 790 -11.23 11.08 21.60
CA LEU A 790 -11.80 11.31 22.93
C LEU A 790 -11.69 12.75 23.42
N GLU A 791 -10.98 13.63 22.69
CA GLU A 791 -10.87 15.05 23.01
C GLU A 791 -12.24 15.72 23.18
N ASP A 792 -12.43 16.42 24.29
CA ASP A 792 -13.56 17.32 24.47
C ASP A 792 -13.35 18.62 23.70
N VAL A 793 -14.37 19.06 22.96
CA VAL A 793 -14.28 20.22 22.07
C VAL A 793 -15.05 21.38 22.66
N ARG A 794 -14.30 22.40 23.11
CA ARG A 794 -14.83 23.68 23.58
C ARG A 794 -14.70 24.74 22.51
N LEU A 795 -15.82 25.23 22.00
CA LEU A 795 -15.87 26.24 20.94
C LEU A 795 -15.77 27.64 21.55
N LYS A 796 -14.83 28.45 21.05
CA LYS A 796 -14.64 29.85 21.44
C LYS A 796 -15.28 30.86 20.51
N PHE A 797 -15.34 30.51 19.24
CA PHE A 797 -15.90 31.39 18.22
C PHE A 797 -16.44 30.55 17.07
N ILE A 798 -17.61 30.92 16.58
CA ILE A 798 -18.17 30.40 15.33
C ILE A 798 -18.35 31.60 14.40
N ASP A 799 -17.75 31.52 13.23
CA ASP A 799 -17.81 32.60 12.25
C ASP A 799 -19.15 32.59 11.48
N THR A 800 -19.86 33.70 11.55
CA THR A 800 -21.16 33.95 10.89
C THR A 800 -21.06 35.08 9.85
N SER A 801 -19.84 35.53 9.54
CA SER A 801 -19.61 36.53 8.50
C SER A 801 -20.07 36.07 7.12
N SER A 802 -20.45 37.00 6.25
CA SER A 802 -20.94 36.66 4.91
C SER A 802 -19.93 35.82 4.10
N LYS A 803 -20.45 34.81 3.39
CA LYS A 803 -19.67 33.88 2.55
C LYS A 803 -19.85 34.11 1.05
N PHE A 804 -20.61 35.13 0.65
CA PHE A 804 -20.76 35.55 -0.75
C PHE A 804 -19.60 36.42 -1.24
N GLY A 805 -18.77 36.91 -0.32
CA GLY A 805 -17.54 37.66 -0.55
C GLY A 805 -16.68 37.63 0.72
N ASN A 806 -15.86 38.66 0.92
CA ASN A 806 -15.04 38.79 2.13
C ASN A 806 -15.82 39.52 3.23
N GLY A 807 -16.69 38.82 3.95
CA GLY A 807 -17.48 39.38 5.04
C GLY A 807 -16.62 39.78 6.24
N ARG A 808 -16.78 41.01 6.73
CA ARG A 808 -16.07 41.52 7.93
C ARG A 808 -16.92 41.53 9.20
N PHE A 809 -18.23 41.63 9.06
CA PHE A 809 -19.18 41.70 10.18
C PHE A 809 -19.78 40.32 10.46
N GLN A 810 -20.07 40.03 11.73
CA GLN A 810 -20.70 38.79 12.18
C GLN A 810 -22.22 38.89 12.17
N THR A 811 -22.77 40.09 12.41
CA THR A 811 -24.21 40.35 12.49
C THR A 811 -24.62 41.57 11.65
N SER A 812 -25.89 41.64 11.28
CA SER A 812 -26.45 42.78 10.54
C SER A 812 -26.44 44.05 11.39
N GLU A 813 -26.65 43.91 12.69
CA GLU A 813 -26.62 44.96 13.70
C GLU A 813 -25.22 45.56 13.83
N GLU A 814 -24.18 44.71 13.88
CA GLU A 814 -22.78 45.16 13.87
C GLU A 814 -22.46 45.96 12.60
N LYS A 815 -22.87 45.45 11.42
CA LYS A 815 -22.69 46.17 10.16
C LYS A 815 -23.40 47.53 10.16
N ALA A 816 -24.64 47.58 10.62
CA ALA A 816 -25.42 48.81 10.68
C ALA A 816 -24.81 49.82 11.67
N LYS A 817 -24.32 49.34 12.82
CA LYS A 817 -23.63 50.18 13.82
C LYS A 817 -22.33 50.77 13.27
N VAL A 818 -21.55 50.01 12.51
CA VAL A 818 -20.27 50.47 11.96
C VAL A 818 -20.46 51.40 10.76
N LEU A 819 -21.39 51.11 9.86
CA LEU A 819 -21.57 51.88 8.62
C LEU A 819 -22.57 53.03 8.73
N GLY A 820 -23.40 53.05 9.78
CA GLY A 820 -24.46 54.04 9.96
C GLY A 820 -25.60 53.91 8.94
N ARG A 821 -26.43 54.96 8.85
CA ARG A 821 -27.57 55.01 7.93
C ARG A 821 -27.08 55.36 6.53
N ILE A 822 -26.90 54.35 5.69
CA ILE A 822 -26.52 54.51 4.28
C ILE A 822 -27.77 54.58 3.38
N LYS A 823 -27.67 55.28 2.23
CA LYS A 823 -28.72 55.25 1.20
C LYS A 823 -28.80 53.82 0.64
N ALA A 824 -29.98 53.20 0.79
CA ALA A 824 -30.23 51.81 0.45
C ALA A 824 -30.11 51.54 -1.06
#